data_AF-A0A498H136-F1
#
_entry.id   AF-A0A498H136-F1
#
_cell.length_a   1.000
_cell.length_b   1.000
_cell.length_c   1.000
_cell.angle_alpha   90.00
_cell.angle_beta   90.00
_cell.angle_gamma   90.00
#
_symmetry.space_group_name_H-M   'P 1'
#
loop_
_entity.id
_entity.type
_entity.pdbx_description
1 polymer ?
#
loop_
_entity_poly.entity_id
_entity_poly.type
_entity_poly.pdbx_seq_one_letter_code
_entity_poly.pdbx_strand_id
1 'polypeptide(L)'
;MHIFFTGNAARKYRESGIRSLWFITAIFAVLAIFFILFFLVADAYPIFETNGVADFLAGETWNPSGAVPTYGIYPLIVGTLLVTIGAMAIAIPLGIGSAIFIAELASPRVRAVAKPAVELLAGIPSVVYGFFGLVVLTNWLRLSFNVPSGESWLAGSILLGIMALPTIVSVSEDAITAVPRTFKEGSLAMGATHWQTIQRVILPAALSGITAAIILGVGRAIGETMAVIMVTGNAAIIPDPAWNVLSPVRTLTGTLGIEMGEVAIGSTHYHALFGVAVVLLAIALIVNLGARVILKKVRERHTATGKRRQWLPPETAETVKPYFFAGLGIVLAILLLFAVGLITTGAIIATVLALAFIKNRISPKTGQKVAFGLVYTSIAMVLVFLAVILFDIIINGLPALSWEFLTEPPRNLGREGGIGPAIVGTLYLVAGAILFALPIGVGAAIYLNEYTREGRVTEIIRSGADLLNGTPSIVFGLFGFAFLVLYLNFGVSLLAGMITLGLMVLPTIIRTTEETLKSIPDSIREGSLALGATKWQTIWRVVLPPAVPGILTGTILSVGRAAGETAPILFTAVIFSKRFLPTSLSEPVMALPYHLFILATNVPGAGRNQYGTALVLLMLVMSIYLVAIVLRNHYQKTIKW
;
A
#
# COMPACT_ATOMS: atom_id res chain seq x y z
N MET A 1 -34.45 -12.38 -49.21
CA MET A 1 -34.80 -11.97 -47.83
C MET A 1 -34.56 -13.06 -46.76
N HIS A 2 -34.12 -14.27 -47.11
CA HIS A 2 -33.91 -15.38 -46.15
C HIS A 2 -32.45 -15.58 -45.65
N ILE A 3 -31.47 -14.81 -46.12
CA ILE A 3 -30.04 -14.98 -45.75
C ILE A 3 -29.62 -14.07 -44.57
N PHE A 4 -30.46 -13.11 -44.15
CA PHE A 4 -30.14 -12.20 -43.04
C PHE A 4 -30.51 -12.72 -41.64
N PHE A 5 -31.27 -13.81 -41.53
CA PHE A 5 -31.74 -14.32 -40.23
C PHE A 5 -30.85 -15.43 -39.62
N THR A 6 -30.04 -16.13 -40.41
CA THR A 6 -29.16 -17.21 -39.91
C THR A 6 -27.89 -16.68 -39.23
N GLY A 7 -27.45 -15.46 -39.56
CA GLY A 7 -26.32 -14.79 -38.89
C GLY A 7 -26.61 -14.34 -37.45
N ASN A 8 -27.89 -14.15 -37.07
CA ASN A 8 -28.26 -13.63 -35.76
C ASN A 8 -28.13 -14.68 -34.63
N ALA A 9 -28.43 -15.95 -34.91
CA ALA A 9 -28.31 -17.01 -33.91
C ALA A 9 -26.83 -17.27 -33.57
N ALA A 10 -25.97 -17.49 -34.56
CA ALA A 10 -24.54 -17.71 -34.36
C ALA A 10 -23.86 -16.52 -33.66
N ARG A 11 -24.27 -15.28 -33.99
CA ARG A 11 -23.78 -14.06 -33.36
C ARG A 11 -24.22 -13.96 -31.88
N LYS A 12 -25.46 -14.36 -31.56
CA LYS A 12 -26.00 -14.41 -30.20
C LYS A 12 -25.35 -15.51 -29.35
N TYR A 13 -25.09 -16.69 -29.91
CA TYR A 13 -24.36 -17.76 -29.22
C TYR A 13 -22.90 -17.36 -28.94
N ARG A 14 -22.21 -16.74 -29.91
CA ARG A 14 -20.85 -16.23 -29.71
C ARG A 14 -20.80 -15.17 -28.61
N GLU A 15 -21.77 -14.26 -28.58
CA GLU A 15 -21.86 -13.22 -27.56
C GLU A 15 -22.18 -13.79 -26.17
N SER A 16 -23.04 -14.80 -26.10
CA SER A 16 -23.30 -15.53 -24.87
C SER A 16 -22.05 -16.26 -24.37
N GLY A 17 -21.29 -16.92 -25.26
CA GLY A 17 -20.05 -17.60 -24.89
C GLY A 17 -18.98 -16.64 -24.33
N ILE A 18 -18.79 -15.49 -25.00
CA ILE A 18 -17.86 -14.45 -24.54
C ILE A 18 -18.30 -13.87 -23.19
N ARG A 19 -19.59 -13.60 -23.01
CA ARG A 19 -20.12 -13.15 -21.73
C ARG A 19 -19.88 -14.17 -20.61
N SER A 20 -20.10 -15.46 -20.88
CA SER A 20 -19.85 -16.53 -19.91
C SER A 20 -18.36 -16.63 -19.55
N LEU A 21 -17.47 -16.49 -20.52
CA LEU A 21 -16.03 -16.48 -20.28
C LEU A 21 -15.63 -15.34 -19.31
N TRP A 22 -16.11 -14.12 -19.57
CA TRP A 22 -15.80 -12.98 -18.71
C TRP A 22 -16.46 -13.08 -17.32
N PHE A 23 -17.65 -13.68 -17.25
CA PHE A 23 -18.29 -13.99 -15.98
C PHE A 23 -17.46 -14.96 -15.14
N ILE A 24 -16.90 -16.01 -15.76
CA ILE A 24 -16.02 -16.97 -15.07
C ILE A 24 -14.79 -16.26 -14.53
N THR A 25 -14.15 -15.37 -15.30
CA THR A 25 -12.99 -14.61 -14.80
C THR A 25 -13.33 -13.71 -13.62
N ALA A 26 -14.51 -13.06 -13.64
CA ALA A 26 -14.97 -12.22 -12.54
C ALA A 26 -15.31 -13.03 -11.28
N ILE A 27 -15.96 -14.18 -11.43
CA ILE A 27 -16.25 -15.09 -10.32
C ILE A 27 -14.97 -15.68 -9.75
N PHE A 28 -14.04 -16.14 -10.60
CA PHE A 28 -12.77 -16.70 -10.16
C PHE A 28 -12.02 -15.73 -9.25
N ALA A 29 -11.93 -14.45 -9.65
CA ALA A 29 -11.28 -13.42 -8.87
C ALA A 29 -11.88 -13.28 -7.46
N VAL A 30 -13.21 -13.45 -7.31
CA VAL A 30 -13.92 -13.40 -6.02
C VAL A 30 -13.76 -14.68 -5.22
N LEU A 31 -13.90 -15.84 -5.87
CA LEU A 31 -13.75 -17.12 -5.23
C LEU A 31 -12.34 -17.29 -4.66
N ALA A 32 -11.31 -16.82 -5.37
CA ALA A 32 -9.95 -16.81 -4.88
C ALA A 32 -9.82 -16.06 -3.53
N ILE A 33 -10.57 -14.98 -3.33
CA ILE A 33 -10.60 -14.20 -2.07
C ILE A 33 -11.17 -15.02 -0.94
N PHE A 34 -12.41 -15.46 -1.12
CA PHE A 34 -13.11 -16.22 -0.09
C PHE A 34 -12.36 -17.50 0.23
N PHE A 35 -11.69 -18.07 -0.76
CA PHE A 35 -10.83 -19.22 -0.60
C PHE A 35 -9.57 -18.92 0.23
N ILE A 36 -8.86 -17.82 -0.05
CA ILE A 36 -7.74 -17.34 0.77
C ILE A 36 -8.19 -17.14 2.23
N LEU A 37 -9.29 -16.42 2.43
CA LEU A 37 -9.84 -16.12 3.75
C LEU A 37 -10.23 -17.40 4.50
N PHE A 38 -10.93 -18.30 3.81
CA PHE A 38 -11.34 -19.58 4.37
C PHE A 38 -10.15 -20.42 4.81
N PHE A 39 -9.12 -20.53 3.96
CA PHE A 39 -7.95 -21.35 4.25
C PHE A 39 -7.17 -20.82 5.47
N LEU A 40 -6.95 -19.50 5.54
CA LEU A 40 -6.30 -18.87 6.69
C LEU A 40 -7.06 -19.10 8.00
N VAL A 41 -8.40 -18.98 7.97
CA VAL A 41 -9.23 -19.20 9.16
C VAL A 41 -9.26 -20.68 9.53
N ALA A 42 -9.30 -21.58 8.56
CA ALA A 42 -9.28 -23.02 8.79
C ALA A 42 -7.98 -23.45 9.49
N ASP A 43 -6.82 -22.97 9.03
CA ASP A 43 -5.53 -23.27 9.68
C ASP A 43 -5.32 -22.55 11.01
N ALA A 44 -5.96 -21.40 11.22
CA ALA A 44 -5.92 -20.69 12.49
C ALA A 44 -6.85 -21.29 13.56
N TYR A 45 -7.88 -22.04 13.16
CA TYR A 45 -8.89 -22.55 14.09
C TYR A 45 -8.31 -23.38 15.25
N PRO A 46 -7.34 -24.30 15.02
CA PRO A 46 -6.79 -25.12 16.11
C PRO A 46 -6.17 -24.30 17.25
N ILE A 47 -5.50 -23.17 16.99
CA ILE A 47 -4.90 -22.37 18.07
C ILE A 47 -5.98 -21.70 18.94
N PHE A 48 -7.12 -21.34 18.34
CA PHE A 48 -8.23 -20.74 19.09
C PHE A 48 -8.96 -21.76 19.96
N GLU A 49 -8.95 -23.03 19.57
CA GLU A 49 -9.49 -24.12 20.37
C GLU A 49 -8.55 -24.46 21.55
N THR A 50 -7.24 -24.53 21.31
CA THR A 50 -6.27 -24.91 22.36
C THR A 50 -6.00 -23.80 23.37
N ASN A 51 -5.88 -22.56 22.92
CA ASN A 51 -5.50 -21.43 23.77
C ASN A 51 -6.69 -20.55 24.16
N GLY A 52 -7.80 -20.61 23.43
CA GLY A 52 -8.88 -19.64 23.56
C GLY A 52 -8.57 -18.32 22.87
N VAL A 53 -9.59 -17.72 22.24
CA VAL A 53 -9.44 -16.45 21.51
C VAL A 53 -9.00 -15.30 22.42
N ALA A 54 -9.52 -15.24 23.65
CA ALA A 54 -9.21 -14.17 24.59
C ALA A 54 -7.74 -14.22 25.03
N ASP A 55 -7.25 -15.38 25.44
CA ASP A 55 -5.87 -15.52 25.91
C ASP A 55 -4.86 -15.41 24.76
N PHE A 56 -5.24 -15.83 23.55
CA PHE A 56 -4.43 -15.59 22.35
C PHE A 56 -4.29 -14.08 22.08
N LEU A 57 -5.40 -13.32 22.09
CA LEU A 57 -5.39 -11.88 21.77
C LEU A 57 -4.83 -10.99 22.87
N ALA A 58 -5.18 -11.26 24.13
CA ALA A 58 -4.83 -10.43 25.29
C ALA A 58 -3.59 -10.95 26.03
N GLY A 59 -3.08 -12.13 25.69
CA GLY A 59 -1.88 -12.70 26.30
C GLY A 59 -0.65 -11.82 26.06
N GLU A 60 0.07 -11.52 27.14
CA GLU A 60 1.20 -10.57 27.15
C GLU A 60 2.54 -11.20 26.73
N THR A 61 2.58 -12.52 26.50
CA THR A 61 3.83 -13.23 26.18
C THR A 61 3.72 -14.02 24.88
N TRP A 62 4.59 -13.68 23.93
CA TRP A 62 4.86 -14.49 22.76
C TRP A 62 6.20 -15.20 22.96
N ASN A 63 6.15 -16.47 23.36
CA ASN A 63 7.33 -17.31 23.53
C ASN A 63 7.09 -18.75 23.04
N PRO A 64 7.03 -18.98 21.72
CA PRO A 64 6.82 -20.31 21.14
C PRO A 64 7.93 -21.32 21.50
N SER A 65 9.17 -20.84 21.67
CA SER A 65 10.35 -21.66 21.97
C SER A 65 10.60 -21.85 23.47
N GLY A 66 9.71 -21.37 24.32
CA GLY A 66 9.83 -21.50 25.77
C GLY A 66 9.62 -22.94 26.26
N ALA A 67 10.09 -23.25 27.46
CA ALA A 67 9.87 -24.56 28.10
C ALA A 67 8.36 -24.90 28.21
N VAL A 68 7.53 -23.88 28.40
CA VAL A 68 6.09 -23.92 28.18
C VAL A 68 5.79 -22.94 27.06
N PRO A 69 5.44 -23.41 25.85
CA PRO A 69 5.13 -22.52 24.73
C PRO A 69 3.94 -21.61 25.03
N THR A 70 4.13 -20.29 24.86
CA THR A 70 3.06 -19.30 24.99
C THR A 70 2.86 -18.51 23.69
N TYR A 71 1.59 -18.25 23.35
CA TYR A 71 1.19 -17.67 22.06
C TYR A 71 0.36 -16.39 22.21
N GLY A 72 0.57 -15.63 23.28
CA GLY A 72 -0.09 -14.35 23.49
C GLY A 72 0.43 -13.30 22.50
N ILE A 73 -0.45 -12.77 21.64
CA ILE A 73 -0.07 -11.85 20.56
C ILE A 73 -0.21 -10.37 20.91
N TYR A 74 -0.61 -10.03 22.14
CA TYR A 74 -0.81 -8.64 22.54
C TYR A 74 0.41 -7.74 22.30
N PRO A 75 1.66 -8.15 22.62
CA PRO A 75 2.85 -7.36 22.29
C PRO A 75 3.01 -7.09 20.79
N LEU A 76 2.60 -8.05 19.94
CA LEU A 76 2.70 -7.94 18.49
C LEU A 76 1.68 -6.95 17.93
N ILE A 77 0.45 -6.95 18.48
CA ILE A 77 -0.59 -5.98 18.16
C ILE A 77 -0.13 -4.58 18.56
N VAL A 78 0.36 -4.42 19.80
CA VAL A 78 0.86 -3.13 20.31
C VAL A 78 2.02 -2.63 19.45
N GLY A 79 3.02 -3.47 19.14
CA GLY A 79 4.14 -3.10 18.28
C GLY A 79 3.68 -2.64 16.89
N THR A 80 2.73 -3.35 16.27
CA THR A 80 2.16 -2.99 14.96
C THR A 80 1.44 -1.65 15.00
N LEU A 81 0.64 -1.40 16.04
CA LEU A 81 -0.10 -0.15 16.21
C LEU A 81 0.82 1.03 16.52
N LEU A 82 1.82 0.87 17.41
CA LEU A 82 2.78 1.92 17.74
C LEU A 82 3.53 2.39 16.50
N VAL A 83 4.09 1.45 15.72
CA VAL A 83 4.80 1.76 14.47
C VAL A 83 3.88 2.43 13.45
N THR A 84 2.64 1.95 13.29
CA THR A 84 1.67 2.52 12.34
C THR A 84 1.26 3.94 12.74
N ILE A 85 0.94 4.16 14.02
CA ILE A 85 0.54 5.48 14.53
C ILE A 85 1.71 6.46 14.41
N GLY A 86 2.92 6.05 14.78
CA GLY A 86 4.13 6.85 14.62
C GLY A 86 4.39 7.22 13.16
N ALA A 87 4.24 6.26 12.25
CA ALA A 87 4.37 6.49 10.80
C ALA A 87 3.36 7.51 10.28
N MET A 88 2.09 7.41 10.70
CA MET A 88 1.04 8.35 10.29
C MET A 88 1.23 9.75 10.87
N ALA A 89 1.75 9.86 12.10
CA ALA A 89 2.08 11.15 12.69
C ALA A 89 3.11 11.93 11.86
N ILE A 90 3.98 11.23 11.11
CA ILE A 90 4.96 11.82 10.19
C ILE A 90 4.35 12.00 8.79
N ALA A 91 3.72 10.95 8.25
CA ALA A 91 3.31 10.91 6.85
C ALA A 91 2.12 11.82 6.54
N ILE A 92 1.15 11.96 7.46
CA ILE A 92 -0.03 12.80 7.24
C ILE A 92 0.32 14.29 7.08
N PRO A 93 1.04 14.94 8.03
CA PRO A 93 1.33 16.36 7.89
C PRO A 93 2.24 16.66 6.69
N LEU A 94 3.29 15.87 6.48
CA LEU A 94 4.20 16.03 5.34
C LEU A 94 3.51 15.73 4.01
N GLY A 95 2.64 14.71 3.99
CA GLY A 95 1.90 14.28 2.80
C GLY A 95 0.85 15.30 2.37
N ILE A 96 0.02 15.77 3.31
CA ILE A 96 -0.98 16.82 3.02
C ILE A 96 -0.29 18.14 2.67
N GLY A 97 0.76 18.52 3.39
CA GLY A 97 1.55 19.71 3.07
C GLY A 97 2.10 19.67 1.66
N SER A 98 2.72 18.56 1.27
CA SER A 98 3.25 18.34 -0.08
C SER A 98 2.15 18.33 -1.15
N ALA A 99 0.99 17.73 -0.86
CA ALA A 99 -0.16 17.73 -1.76
C ALA A 99 -0.70 19.15 -2.00
N ILE A 100 -0.82 19.96 -0.95
CA ILE A 100 -1.20 21.38 -1.05
C ILE A 100 -0.18 22.14 -1.89
N PHE A 101 1.12 21.88 -1.69
CA PHE A 101 2.17 22.53 -2.48
C PHE A 101 1.98 22.24 -3.97
N ILE A 102 1.91 20.96 -4.34
CA ILE A 102 1.86 20.51 -5.73
C ILE A 102 0.55 20.99 -6.42
N ALA A 103 -0.57 20.96 -5.71
CA ALA A 103 -1.87 21.34 -6.27
C ALA A 103 -2.06 22.87 -6.38
N GLU A 104 -1.67 23.63 -5.35
CA GLU A 104 -2.09 25.05 -5.22
C GLU A 104 -0.96 26.08 -5.32
N LEU A 105 0.30 25.70 -5.03
CA LEU A 105 1.42 26.64 -4.94
C LEU A 105 2.47 26.45 -6.04
N ALA A 106 2.62 25.23 -6.55
CA ALA A 106 3.62 24.89 -7.55
C ALA A 106 3.28 25.51 -8.91
N SER A 107 4.28 26.15 -9.53
CA SER A 107 4.18 26.53 -10.93
C SER A 107 4.12 25.29 -11.83
N PRO A 108 3.61 25.38 -13.08
CA PRO A 108 3.49 24.23 -13.97
C PRO A 108 4.81 23.45 -14.17
N ARG A 109 5.95 24.16 -14.18
CA ARG A 109 7.28 23.55 -14.29
C ARG A 109 7.68 22.80 -13.02
N VAL A 110 7.44 23.38 -11.85
CA VAL A 110 7.74 22.74 -10.56
C VAL A 110 6.85 21.52 -10.35
N ARG A 111 5.55 21.62 -10.68
CA ARG A 111 4.61 20.50 -10.62
C ARG A 111 5.04 19.34 -11.52
N ALA A 112 5.53 19.63 -12.72
CA ALA A 112 6.03 18.64 -13.67
C ALA A 112 7.27 17.86 -13.17
N VAL A 113 7.97 18.35 -12.14
CA VAL A 113 9.12 17.66 -11.52
C VAL A 113 8.73 17.05 -10.16
N ALA A 114 8.04 17.82 -9.32
CA ALA A 114 7.70 17.41 -7.96
C ALA A 114 6.74 16.22 -7.92
N LYS A 115 5.70 16.19 -8.78
CA LYS A 115 4.74 15.07 -8.80
C LYS A 115 5.43 13.75 -9.21
N PRO A 116 6.16 13.67 -10.33
CA PRO A 116 6.92 12.46 -10.66
C PRO A 116 7.95 12.06 -9.61
N ALA A 117 8.63 13.02 -8.97
CA ALA A 117 9.58 12.72 -7.90
C ALA A 117 8.90 12.06 -6.69
N VAL A 118 7.72 12.54 -6.28
CA VAL A 118 6.96 11.90 -5.20
C VAL A 118 6.42 10.53 -5.64
N GLU A 119 5.97 10.38 -6.88
CA GLU A 119 5.57 9.08 -7.43
C GLU A 119 6.75 8.09 -7.49
N LEU A 120 7.98 8.59 -7.66
CA LEU A 120 9.21 7.79 -7.67
C LEU A 120 9.44 7.03 -6.37
N LEU A 121 9.14 7.67 -5.23
CA LEU A 121 9.19 7.02 -3.92
C LEU A 121 8.27 5.78 -3.88
N ALA A 122 7.11 5.81 -4.54
CA ALA A 122 6.22 4.64 -4.61
C ALA A 122 6.83 3.48 -5.40
N GLY A 123 7.79 3.77 -6.30
CA GLY A 123 8.51 2.79 -7.10
C GLY A 123 9.71 2.15 -6.40
N ILE A 124 10.13 2.67 -5.24
CA ILE A 124 11.24 2.06 -4.49
C ILE A 124 10.73 0.80 -3.77
N PRO A 125 11.33 -0.38 -4.00
CA PRO A 125 10.91 -1.62 -3.34
C PRO A 125 11.04 -1.57 -1.82
N SER A 126 10.14 -2.23 -1.09
CA SER A 126 10.12 -2.12 0.36
C SER A 126 11.37 -2.69 1.05
N VAL A 127 11.96 -3.75 0.49
CA VAL A 127 13.24 -4.27 0.98
C VAL A 127 14.41 -3.30 0.74
N VAL A 128 14.36 -2.46 -0.29
CA VAL A 128 15.38 -1.43 -0.53
C VAL A 128 15.29 -0.33 0.52
N TYR A 129 14.08 0.08 0.87
CA TYR A 129 13.84 0.94 2.03
C TYR A 129 14.29 0.28 3.34
N GLY A 130 13.97 -1.00 3.56
CA GLY A 130 14.41 -1.75 4.73
C GLY A 130 15.92 -1.79 4.86
N PHE A 131 16.62 -2.05 3.76
CA PHE A 131 18.08 -2.03 3.68
C PHE A 131 18.66 -0.64 4.00
N PHE A 132 18.15 0.41 3.35
CA PHE A 132 18.54 1.80 3.66
C PHE A 132 18.30 2.13 5.13
N GLY A 133 17.15 1.72 5.67
CA GLY A 133 16.79 1.93 7.07
C GLY A 133 17.76 1.23 8.02
N LEU A 134 18.09 -0.03 7.73
CA LEU A 134 19.00 -0.84 8.55
C LEU A 134 20.45 -0.33 8.52
N VAL A 135 20.93 0.22 7.42
CA VAL A 135 22.34 0.66 7.32
C VAL A 135 22.51 2.12 7.70
N VAL A 136 21.58 2.99 7.29
CA VAL A 136 21.71 4.44 7.45
C VAL A 136 20.89 4.93 8.64
N LEU A 137 19.58 4.64 8.67
CA LEU A 137 18.67 5.23 9.66
C LEU A 137 18.93 4.70 11.09
N THR A 138 19.04 3.38 11.27
CA THR A 138 19.32 2.80 12.59
C THR A 138 20.71 3.23 13.08
N ASN A 139 21.72 3.29 12.21
CA ASN A 139 23.03 3.79 12.59
C ASN A 139 22.99 5.27 13.00
N TRP A 140 22.24 6.11 12.27
CA TRP A 140 22.03 7.51 12.63
C TRP A 140 21.33 7.66 13.99
N LEU A 141 20.29 6.86 14.27
CA LEU A 141 19.62 6.83 15.57
C LEU A 141 20.56 6.37 16.69
N ARG A 142 21.33 5.31 16.44
CA ARG A 142 22.32 4.76 17.37
C ARG A 142 23.31 5.84 17.81
N LEU A 143 23.87 6.58 16.85
CA LEU A 143 24.84 7.65 17.10
C LEU A 143 24.21 8.89 17.73
N SER A 144 23.02 9.30 17.27
CA SER A 144 22.37 10.54 17.73
C SER A 144 21.81 10.43 19.15
N PHE A 145 21.30 9.25 19.51
CA PHE A 145 20.68 9.01 20.82
C PHE A 145 21.58 8.21 21.78
N ASN A 146 22.80 7.86 21.36
CA ASN A 146 23.77 7.09 22.15
C ASN A 146 23.17 5.79 22.74
N VAL A 147 22.48 5.02 21.90
CA VAL A 147 21.85 3.74 22.26
C VAL A 147 22.64 2.56 21.70
N PRO A 148 22.51 1.33 22.26
CA PRO A 148 23.27 0.17 21.78
C PRO A 148 22.94 -0.23 20.34
N SER A 149 21.68 -0.15 19.96
CA SER A 149 21.16 -0.36 18.61
C SER A 149 20.13 0.72 18.29
N GLY A 150 20.08 1.16 17.03
CA GLY A 150 19.03 2.07 16.58
C GLY A 150 17.78 1.37 16.06
N GLU A 151 17.78 0.03 16.05
CA GLU A 151 16.60 -0.77 15.71
C GLU A 151 15.51 -0.57 16.77
N SER A 152 14.41 0.05 16.37
CA SER A 152 13.40 0.56 17.29
C SER A 152 12.07 0.82 16.60
N TRP A 153 11.00 0.99 17.36
CA TRP A 153 9.73 1.38 16.76
C TRP A 153 9.73 2.80 16.19
N LEU A 154 10.63 3.69 16.64
CA LEU A 154 10.90 4.98 15.97
C LEU A 154 11.48 4.78 14.56
N ALA A 155 12.49 3.92 14.43
CA ALA A 155 13.11 3.61 13.14
C ALA A 155 12.06 3.07 12.16
N GLY A 156 11.24 2.12 12.63
CA GLY A 156 10.09 1.60 11.87
C GLY A 156 9.10 2.69 11.49
N SER A 157 8.74 3.58 12.43
CA SER A 157 7.79 4.67 12.20
C SER A 157 8.28 5.66 11.14
N ILE A 158 9.55 6.08 11.20
CA ILE A 158 10.14 6.99 10.22
C ILE A 158 10.14 6.34 8.84
N LEU A 159 10.60 5.09 8.75
CA LEU A 159 10.72 4.39 7.48
C LEU A 159 9.36 4.15 6.83
N LEU A 160 8.40 3.61 7.58
CA LEU A 160 7.03 3.41 7.10
C LEU A 160 6.32 4.73 6.79
N GLY A 161 6.60 5.78 7.56
CA GLY A 161 6.09 7.12 7.30
C GLY A 161 6.52 7.59 5.93
N ILE A 162 7.81 7.48 5.61
CA ILE A 162 8.37 7.83 4.29
C ILE A 162 7.71 6.99 3.18
N MET A 163 7.51 5.70 3.40
CA MET A 163 6.83 4.81 2.43
C MET A 163 5.35 5.14 2.21
N ALA A 164 4.67 5.69 3.20
CA ALA A 164 3.27 6.08 3.10
C ALA A 164 3.09 7.44 2.41
N LEU A 165 4.13 8.31 2.41
CA LEU A 165 4.08 9.63 1.78
C LEU A 165 3.56 9.62 0.34
N PRO A 166 4.04 8.77 -0.58
CA PRO A 166 3.64 8.85 -1.98
C PRO A 166 2.15 8.58 -2.16
N THR A 167 1.62 7.65 -1.37
CA THR A 167 0.19 7.31 -1.38
C THR A 167 -0.63 8.49 -0.87
N ILE A 168 -0.22 9.10 0.26
CA ILE A 168 -0.94 10.24 0.84
C ILE A 168 -0.85 11.47 -0.07
N VAL A 169 0.33 11.79 -0.60
CA VAL A 169 0.57 12.96 -1.45
C VAL A 169 -0.22 12.86 -2.74
N SER A 170 -0.04 11.79 -3.52
CA SER A 170 -0.64 11.69 -4.86
C SER A 170 -2.16 11.68 -4.81
N VAL A 171 -2.76 10.88 -3.91
CA VAL A 171 -4.22 10.81 -3.79
C VAL A 171 -4.80 12.10 -3.22
N SER A 172 -4.13 12.75 -2.26
CA SER A 172 -4.58 14.06 -1.74
C SER A 172 -4.44 15.16 -2.78
N GLU A 173 -3.38 15.16 -3.60
CA GLU A 173 -3.15 16.15 -4.65
C GLU A 173 -4.19 16.08 -5.77
N ASP A 174 -4.55 14.86 -6.19
CA ASP A 174 -5.63 14.63 -7.15
C ASP A 174 -6.97 15.12 -6.58
N ALA A 175 -7.23 14.86 -5.29
CA ALA A 175 -8.44 15.32 -4.61
C ALA A 175 -8.53 16.85 -4.49
N ILE A 176 -7.42 17.52 -4.20
CA ILE A 176 -7.34 18.99 -4.12
C ILE A 176 -7.51 19.60 -5.52
N THR A 177 -6.84 19.05 -6.53
CA THR A 177 -6.92 19.53 -7.92
C THR A 177 -8.33 19.36 -8.50
N ALA A 178 -9.09 18.36 -8.06
CA ALA A 178 -10.45 18.11 -8.53
C ALA A 178 -11.46 19.17 -8.05
N VAL A 179 -11.11 20.02 -7.08
CA VAL A 179 -11.98 21.09 -6.60
C VAL A 179 -12.22 22.13 -7.71
N PRO A 180 -13.47 22.47 -8.05
CA PRO A 180 -13.78 23.45 -9.10
C PRO A 180 -13.12 24.81 -8.84
N ARG A 181 -12.51 25.38 -9.88
CA ARG A 181 -11.82 26.69 -9.81
C ARG A 181 -12.76 27.83 -9.37
N THR A 182 -14.05 27.72 -9.67
CA THR A 182 -15.08 28.69 -9.28
C THR A 182 -15.16 28.90 -7.77
N PHE A 183 -14.91 27.88 -6.95
CA PHE A 183 -14.87 28.01 -5.49
C PHE A 183 -13.68 28.85 -5.02
N LYS A 184 -12.52 28.67 -5.66
CA LYS A 184 -11.31 29.44 -5.38
C LYS A 184 -11.48 30.90 -5.78
N GLU A 185 -11.94 31.14 -7.01
CA GLU A 185 -12.17 32.48 -7.55
C GLU A 185 -13.21 33.24 -6.73
N GLY A 186 -14.30 32.57 -6.33
CA GLY A 186 -15.33 33.17 -5.46
C GLY A 186 -14.78 33.58 -4.08
N SER A 187 -13.96 32.73 -3.45
CA SER A 187 -13.33 33.04 -2.16
C SER A 187 -12.38 34.24 -2.26
N LEU A 188 -11.53 34.26 -3.29
CA LEU A 188 -10.58 35.36 -3.51
C LEU A 188 -11.31 36.68 -3.84
N ALA A 189 -12.41 36.63 -4.61
CA ALA A 189 -13.24 37.80 -4.91
C ALA A 189 -13.89 38.42 -3.66
N MET A 190 -14.15 37.62 -2.62
CA MET A 190 -14.64 38.08 -1.31
C MET A 190 -13.53 38.70 -0.43
N GLY A 191 -12.31 38.87 -0.94
CA GLY A 191 -11.17 39.46 -0.21
C GLY A 191 -10.42 38.46 0.69
N ALA A 192 -10.68 37.16 0.57
CA ALA A 192 -9.95 36.14 1.31
C ALA A 192 -8.49 36.02 0.81
N THR A 193 -7.57 35.73 1.72
CA THR A 193 -6.19 35.42 1.33
C THR A 193 -6.08 34.05 0.66
N HIS A 194 -4.97 33.77 -0.03
CA HIS A 194 -4.75 32.49 -0.69
C HIS A 194 -4.75 31.33 0.33
N TRP A 195 -4.11 31.52 1.50
CA TRP A 195 -4.16 30.54 2.57
C TRP A 195 -5.57 30.38 3.17
N GLN A 196 -6.32 31.46 3.36
CA GLN A 196 -7.71 31.36 3.84
C GLN A 196 -8.58 30.58 2.86
N THR A 197 -8.38 30.78 1.56
CA THR A 197 -9.06 30.03 0.50
C THR A 197 -8.70 28.55 0.55
N ILE A 198 -7.41 28.21 0.67
CA ILE A 198 -6.96 26.82 0.83
C ILE A 198 -7.60 26.19 2.07
N GLN A 199 -7.48 26.84 3.23
CA GLN A 199 -7.90 26.29 4.51
C GLN A 199 -9.41 26.18 4.68
N ARG A 200 -10.18 27.15 4.19
CA ARG A 200 -11.63 27.27 4.46
C ARG A 200 -12.51 26.80 3.31
N VAL A 201 -11.98 26.68 2.11
CA VAL A 201 -12.77 26.33 0.92
C VAL A 201 -12.22 25.06 0.27
N ILE A 202 -10.95 25.06 -0.12
CA ILE A 202 -10.37 23.97 -0.91
C ILE A 202 -10.20 22.70 -0.08
N LEU A 203 -9.51 22.78 1.07
CA LEU A 203 -9.29 21.61 1.92
C LEU A 203 -10.60 20.98 2.41
N PRO A 204 -11.60 21.76 2.91
CA PRO A 204 -12.91 21.20 3.25
C PRO A 204 -13.61 20.51 2.08
N ALA A 205 -13.54 21.07 0.87
CA ALA A 205 -14.14 20.45 -0.32
C ALA A 205 -13.42 19.15 -0.71
N ALA A 206 -12.10 19.07 -0.52
CA ALA A 206 -11.28 17.90 -0.83
C ALA A 206 -11.22 16.84 0.29
N LEU A 207 -11.89 17.06 1.45
CA LEU A 207 -11.77 16.19 2.63
C LEU A 207 -12.07 14.73 2.34
N SER A 208 -13.04 14.42 1.48
CA SER A 208 -13.37 13.05 1.13
C SER A 208 -12.18 12.31 0.49
N GLY A 209 -11.49 12.96 -0.46
CA GLY A 209 -10.30 12.39 -1.10
C GLY A 209 -9.08 12.37 -0.18
N ILE A 210 -8.85 13.42 0.61
CA ILE A 210 -7.76 13.45 1.61
C ILE A 210 -7.94 12.34 2.65
N THR A 211 -9.17 12.12 3.12
CA THR A 211 -9.48 11.05 4.07
C THR A 211 -9.19 9.68 3.45
N ALA A 212 -9.56 9.47 2.18
CA ALA A 212 -9.26 8.24 1.45
C ALA A 212 -7.74 8.03 1.33
N ALA A 213 -6.98 9.10 1.04
CA ALA A 213 -5.52 9.05 0.93
C ALA A 213 -4.86 8.61 2.26
N ILE A 214 -5.30 9.17 3.38
CA ILE A 214 -4.81 8.81 4.73
C ILE A 214 -5.10 7.34 5.02
N ILE A 215 -6.33 6.89 4.77
CA ILE A 215 -6.73 5.50 4.97
C ILE A 215 -5.86 4.54 4.16
N LEU A 216 -5.63 4.84 2.87
CA LEU A 216 -4.78 4.02 2.00
C LEU A 216 -3.35 3.97 2.53
N GLY A 217 -2.85 5.09 3.06
CA GLY A 217 -1.56 5.16 3.76
C GLY A 217 -1.50 4.26 5.01
N VAL A 218 -2.55 4.27 5.84
CA VAL A 218 -2.67 3.40 7.02
C VAL A 218 -2.69 1.92 6.62
N GLY A 219 -3.50 1.56 5.62
CA GLY A 219 -3.60 0.19 5.14
C GLY A 219 -2.26 -0.35 4.63
N ARG A 220 -1.50 0.49 3.92
CA ARG A 220 -0.13 0.15 3.47
C ARG A 220 0.83 -0.01 4.65
N ALA A 221 0.80 0.89 5.64
CA ALA A 221 1.69 0.84 6.79
C ALA A 221 1.47 -0.40 7.68
N ILE A 222 0.22 -0.79 7.92
CA ILE A 222 -0.11 -1.98 8.73
C ILE A 222 0.37 -3.27 8.05
N GLY A 223 0.27 -3.33 6.72
CA GLY A 223 0.63 -4.52 5.94
C GLY A 223 2.10 -4.62 5.56
N GLU A 224 2.93 -3.63 5.89
CA GLU A 224 4.33 -3.61 5.49
C GLU A 224 5.15 -4.62 6.30
N THR A 225 5.94 -5.43 5.61
CA THR A 225 6.60 -6.61 6.20
C THR A 225 8.12 -6.48 6.16
N MET A 226 8.71 -6.35 4.97
CA MET A 226 10.17 -6.45 4.81
C MET A 226 10.91 -5.28 5.43
N ALA A 227 10.41 -4.06 5.23
CA ALA A 227 11.04 -2.89 5.83
C ALA A 227 10.97 -2.90 7.35
N VAL A 228 9.85 -3.38 7.92
CA VAL A 228 9.62 -3.42 9.35
C VAL A 228 10.52 -4.44 10.03
N ILE A 229 10.62 -5.65 9.46
CA ILE A 229 11.51 -6.71 9.97
C ILE A 229 12.95 -6.23 10.05
N MET A 230 13.40 -5.41 9.11
CA MET A 230 14.79 -4.99 9.06
C MET A 230 15.17 -3.90 10.07
N VAL A 231 14.21 -3.14 10.62
CA VAL A 231 14.54 -1.92 11.41
C VAL A 231 13.90 -1.84 12.79
N THR A 232 12.97 -2.73 13.14
CA THR A 232 12.22 -2.63 14.41
C THR A 232 12.83 -3.39 15.58
N GLY A 233 13.86 -4.21 15.34
CA GLY A 233 14.58 -4.99 16.36
C GLY A 233 13.92 -6.32 16.71
N ASN A 234 12.67 -6.56 16.29
CA ASN A 234 11.96 -7.85 16.35
C ASN A 234 11.86 -8.49 17.74
N ALA A 235 11.86 -7.69 18.81
CA ALA A 235 11.63 -8.18 20.17
C ALA A 235 10.13 -8.15 20.50
N ALA A 236 9.53 -9.30 20.86
CA ALA A 236 8.14 -9.37 21.33
C ALA A 236 8.00 -8.90 22.78
N ILE A 237 8.28 -7.62 23.01
CA ILE A 237 8.11 -6.96 24.29
C ILE A 237 7.20 -5.74 24.10
N ILE A 238 6.48 -5.39 25.15
CA ILE A 238 5.74 -4.13 25.22
C ILE A 238 6.72 -3.09 25.76
N PRO A 239 6.96 -1.96 25.07
CA PRO A 239 7.81 -0.90 25.60
C PRO A 239 7.27 -0.41 26.96
N ASP A 240 8.15 -0.36 27.96
CA ASP A 240 7.84 0.21 29.27
C ASP A 240 8.81 1.39 29.55
N PRO A 241 8.32 2.63 29.59
CA PRO A 241 6.95 3.04 29.30
C PRO A 241 6.61 2.99 27.79
N ALA A 242 5.33 2.93 27.43
CA ALA A 242 4.86 2.76 26.05
C ALA A 242 5.36 3.86 25.08
N TRP A 243 5.69 5.05 25.60
CA TRP A 243 6.24 6.16 24.82
C TRP A 243 7.76 6.11 24.63
N ASN A 244 8.45 5.07 25.10
CA ASN A 244 9.87 4.87 24.82
C ASN A 244 10.06 4.50 23.34
N VAL A 245 10.16 5.53 22.49
CA VAL A 245 10.29 5.44 21.02
C VAL A 245 11.50 4.62 20.54
N LEU A 246 12.52 4.50 21.40
CA LEU A 246 13.77 3.81 21.08
C LEU A 246 13.75 2.32 21.47
N SER A 247 12.66 1.82 22.08
CA SER A 247 12.52 0.39 22.37
C SER A 247 12.37 -0.42 21.08
N PRO A 248 12.99 -1.61 20.99
CA PRO A 248 12.66 -2.56 19.93
C PRO A 248 11.23 -3.07 20.13
N VAL A 249 10.58 -3.43 19.03
CA VAL A 249 9.25 -4.04 19.00
C VAL A 249 9.21 -5.12 17.93
N ARG A 250 8.27 -6.06 18.05
CA ARG A 250 7.95 -7.03 17.01
C ARG A 250 6.54 -6.77 16.49
N THR A 251 6.36 -6.73 15.17
CA THR A 251 5.06 -6.55 14.55
C THR A 251 4.42 -7.89 14.16
N LEU A 252 3.12 -7.88 13.88
CA LEU A 252 2.38 -9.04 13.38
C LEU A 252 2.99 -9.51 12.06
N THR A 253 3.21 -8.59 11.12
CA THR A 253 3.86 -8.87 9.83
C THR A 253 5.27 -9.44 10.01
N GLY A 254 6.03 -8.88 10.94
CA GLY A 254 7.40 -9.33 11.20
C GLY A 254 7.48 -10.74 11.77
N THR A 255 6.59 -11.06 12.69
CA THR A 255 6.48 -12.41 13.26
C THR A 255 6.21 -13.45 12.19
N LEU A 256 5.27 -13.16 11.27
CA LEU A 256 4.95 -14.05 10.15
C LEU A 256 6.14 -14.23 9.21
N GLY A 257 6.85 -13.15 8.88
CA GLY A 257 7.99 -13.19 7.95
C GLY A 257 9.21 -13.94 8.51
N ILE A 258 9.44 -13.88 9.81
CA ILE A 258 10.59 -14.51 10.47
C ILE A 258 10.29 -15.97 10.78
N GLU A 259 9.18 -16.25 11.45
CA GLU A 259 9.00 -17.56 12.11
C GLU A 259 8.38 -18.60 11.18
N MET A 260 7.51 -18.23 10.24
CA MET A 260 6.74 -19.22 9.43
C MET A 260 7.62 -20.19 8.65
N GLY A 261 8.76 -19.73 8.14
CA GLY A 261 9.68 -20.58 7.38
C GLY A 261 10.45 -21.60 8.22
N GLU A 262 10.44 -21.45 9.55
CA GLU A 262 11.24 -22.26 10.48
C GLU A 262 10.41 -23.27 11.28
N VAL A 263 9.07 -23.10 11.31
CA VAL A 263 8.20 -23.95 12.14
C VAL A 263 7.91 -25.31 11.50
N ALA A 264 7.71 -26.32 12.35
CA ALA A 264 7.20 -27.61 11.90
C ALA A 264 5.73 -27.50 11.47
N ILE A 265 5.41 -28.00 10.28
CA ILE A 265 4.06 -27.99 9.70
C ILE A 265 3.09 -28.76 10.61
N GLY A 266 1.91 -28.17 10.88
CA GLY A 266 0.89 -28.76 11.74
C GLY A 266 1.17 -28.68 13.25
N SER A 267 2.26 -28.03 13.66
CA SER A 267 2.52 -27.76 15.07
C SER A 267 1.59 -26.68 15.63
N THR A 268 1.48 -26.58 16.96
CA THR A 268 0.74 -25.47 17.59
C THR A 268 1.31 -24.10 17.20
N HIS A 269 2.63 -23.99 17.04
CA HIS A 269 3.28 -22.75 16.58
C HIS A 269 2.90 -22.40 15.14
N TYR A 270 2.80 -23.40 14.26
CA TYR A 270 2.26 -23.23 12.91
C TYR A 270 0.85 -22.63 12.94
N HIS A 271 -0.07 -23.26 13.67
CA HIS A 271 -1.45 -22.77 13.79
C HIS A 271 -1.51 -21.39 14.46
N ALA A 272 -0.64 -21.11 15.43
CA ALA A 272 -0.53 -19.79 16.06
C ALA A 272 -0.14 -18.69 15.06
N LEU A 273 0.78 -18.97 14.13
CA LEU A 273 1.14 -18.02 13.08
C LEU A 273 -0.01 -17.81 12.08
N PHE A 274 -0.80 -18.83 11.75
CA PHE A 274 -2.05 -18.61 11.00
C PHE A 274 -3.05 -17.76 11.80
N GLY A 275 -3.13 -17.94 13.12
CA GLY A 275 -3.87 -17.06 14.02
C GLY A 275 -3.41 -15.60 13.95
N VAL A 276 -2.09 -15.36 13.97
CA VAL A 276 -1.50 -14.03 13.77
C VAL A 276 -1.92 -13.43 12.41
N ALA A 277 -1.90 -14.24 11.35
CA ALA A 277 -2.31 -13.81 10.01
C ALA A 277 -3.80 -13.44 9.93
N VAL A 278 -4.68 -14.22 10.58
CA VAL A 278 -6.11 -13.92 10.69
C VAL A 278 -6.35 -12.61 11.44
N VAL A 279 -5.62 -12.36 12.53
CA VAL A 279 -5.74 -11.11 13.28
C VAL A 279 -5.24 -9.90 12.48
N LEU A 280 -4.09 -10.03 11.81
CA LEU A 280 -3.56 -9.00 10.91
C LEU A 280 -4.56 -8.66 9.81
N LEU A 281 -5.14 -9.69 9.18
CA LEU A 281 -6.18 -9.55 8.17
C LEU A 281 -7.44 -8.89 8.74
N ALA A 282 -7.89 -9.28 9.95
CA ALA A 282 -9.03 -8.65 10.60
C ALA A 282 -8.79 -7.15 10.87
N ILE A 283 -7.60 -6.78 11.34
CA ILE A 283 -7.21 -5.37 11.51
C ILE A 283 -7.27 -4.63 10.17
N ALA A 284 -6.68 -5.19 9.12
CA ALA A 284 -6.71 -4.59 7.78
C ALA A 284 -8.14 -4.44 7.25
N LEU A 285 -9.00 -5.45 7.43
CA LEU A 285 -10.42 -5.41 7.06
C LEU A 285 -11.17 -4.32 7.83
N ILE A 286 -10.96 -4.21 9.14
CA ILE A 286 -11.60 -3.18 9.98
C ILE A 286 -11.23 -1.79 9.50
N VAL A 287 -9.94 -1.54 9.22
CA VAL A 287 -9.47 -0.26 8.69
C VAL A 287 -10.11 0.04 7.33
N ASN A 288 -10.11 -0.93 6.42
CA ASN A 288 -10.66 -0.78 5.07
C ASN A 288 -12.20 -0.64 5.03
N LEU A 289 -12.92 -1.30 5.94
CA LEU A 289 -14.38 -1.16 6.05
C LEU A 289 -14.76 0.14 6.75
N GLY A 290 -14.08 0.47 7.85
CA GLY A 290 -14.25 1.74 8.56
C GLY A 290 -14.03 2.93 7.63
N ALA A 291 -13.03 2.84 6.78
CA ALA A 291 -12.77 3.78 5.70
C ALA A 291 -13.97 4.03 4.79
N ARG A 292 -14.59 2.97 4.26
CA ARG A 292 -15.76 3.12 3.37
C ARG A 292 -16.92 3.81 4.08
N VAL A 293 -17.15 3.47 5.35
CA VAL A 293 -18.21 4.09 6.15
C VAL A 293 -17.92 5.57 6.37
N ILE A 294 -16.67 5.92 6.71
CA ILE A 294 -16.25 7.32 6.90
C ILE A 294 -16.40 8.10 5.58
N LEU A 295 -15.90 7.56 4.48
CA LEU A 295 -15.95 8.20 3.15
C LEU A 295 -17.39 8.43 2.69
N LYS A 296 -18.28 7.44 2.89
CA LYS A 296 -19.71 7.58 2.59
C LYS A 296 -20.33 8.74 3.37
N LYS A 297 -20.10 8.80 4.69
CA LYS A 297 -20.60 9.88 5.55
C LYS A 297 -20.02 11.25 5.20
N VAL A 298 -18.74 11.34 4.82
CA VAL A 298 -18.11 12.60 4.41
C VAL A 298 -18.69 13.09 3.09
N ARG A 299 -18.91 12.21 2.12
CA ARG A 299 -19.52 12.56 0.82
C ARG A 299 -20.97 13.04 1.00
N GLU A 300 -21.75 12.36 1.83
CA GLU A 300 -23.14 12.74 2.15
C GLU A 300 -23.25 14.14 2.81
N ARG A 301 -22.25 14.56 3.59
CA ARG A 301 -22.21 15.89 4.22
C ARG A 301 -21.92 17.03 3.25
N HIS A 302 -21.30 16.76 2.11
CA HIS A 302 -20.86 17.78 1.14
C HIS A 302 -21.73 17.82 -0.13
N THR A 303 -22.59 16.83 -0.37
CA THR A 303 -23.65 16.91 -1.39
C THR A 303 -24.84 17.72 -0.87
N ALA A 304 -25.34 18.67 -1.67
CA ALA A 304 -26.46 19.58 -1.34
C ALA A 304 -27.79 18.89 -0.95
N THR A 305 -27.89 17.57 -1.12
CA THR A 305 -29.06 16.74 -0.79
C THR A 305 -29.04 16.20 0.64
N GLY A 306 -27.94 16.34 1.39
CA GLY A 306 -27.85 15.90 2.77
C GLY A 306 -28.62 16.82 3.71
N LYS A 307 -29.88 16.48 4.04
CA LYS A 307 -30.58 17.10 5.18
C LYS A 307 -29.65 16.99 6.39
N ARG A 308 -29.08 18.12 6.86
CA ARG A 308 -28.46 18.20 8.19
C ARG A 308 -29.53 17.74 9.17
N ARG A 309 -29.42 16.51 9.67
CA ARG A 309 -30.25 16.05 10.78
C ARG A 309 -29.77 16.84 12.00
N GLN A 310 -30.33 18.03 12.20
CA GLN A 310 -30.08 18.86 13.36
C GLN A 310 -30.77 18.18 14.54
N TRP A 311 -29.97 17.50 15.37
CA TRP A 311 -30.44 16.84 16.59
C TRP A 311 -30.79 17.85 17.70
N LEU A 312 -30.33 19.11 17.56
CA LEU A 312 -30.58 20.20 18.49
C LEU A 312 -31.05 21.43 17.70
N PRO A 313 -31.99 22.22 18.25
CA PRO A 313 -32.28 23.56 17.75
C PRO A 313 -30.99 24.41 17.63
N PRO A 314 -30.88 25.31 16.64
CA PRO A 314 -29.66 26.09 16.38
C PRO A 314 -29.15 26.85 17.62
N GLU A 315 -30.06 27.42 18.40
CA GLU A 315 -29.75 28.18 19.62
C GLU A 315 -29.13 27.30 20.70
N THR A 316 -29.68 26.11 20.95
CA THR A 316 -29.15 25.16 21.94
C THR A 316 -27.85 24.51 21.47
N ALA A 317 -27.68 24.28 20.16
CA ALA A 317 -26.44 23.75 19.61
C ALA A 317 -25.27 24.73 19.75
N GLU A 318 -25.51 26.04 19.64
CA GLU A 318 -24.49 27.07 19.87
C GLU A 318 -24.11 27.21 21.34
N THR A 319 -25.07 27.06 22.26
CA THR A 319 -24.78 27.08 23.70
C THR A 319 -24.02 25.82 24.15
N VAL A 320 -24.38 24.63 23.64
CA VAL A 320 -23.82 23.34 24.09
C VAL A 320 -22.45 23.04 23.46
N LYS A 321 -22.18 23.52 22.23
CA LYS A 321 -20.91 23.31 21.53
C LYS A 321 -19.66 23.61 22.36
N PRO A 322 -19.51 24.79 22.99
CA PRO A 322 -18.30 25.12 23.75
C PRO A 322 -18.11 24.19 24.95
N TYR A 323 -19.18 23.80 25.66
CA TYR A 323 -19.10 22.85 26.78
C TYR A 323 -18.76 21.43 26.33
N PHE A 324 -19.30 20.98 25.18
CA PHE A 324 -18.96 19.68 24.60
C PHE A 324 -17.49 19.60 24.19
N PHE A 325 -16.97 20.63 23.50
CA PHE A 325 -15.55 20.69 23.12
C PHE A 325 -14.64 20.87 24.34
N ALA A 326 -15.06 21.61 25.37
CA ALA A 326 -14.33 21.70 26.63
C ALA A 326 -14.28 20.34 27.34
N GLY A 327 -15.42 19.63 27.43
CA GLY A 327 -15.49 18.28 27.99
C GLY A 327 -14.63 17.27 27.24
N LEU A 328 -14.67 17.29 25.90
CA LEU A 328 -13.81 16.46 25.06
C LEU A 328 -12.33 16.80 25.25
N GLY A 329 -11.99 18.09 25.37
CA GLY A 329 -10.64 18.55 25.66
C GLY A 329 -10.12 18.06 27.02
N ILE A 330 -10.98 18.04 28.05
CA ILE A 330 -10.66 17.50 29.37
C ILE A 330 -10.45 15.98 29.30
N VAL A 331 -11.32 15.24 28.61
CA VAL A 331 -11.15 13.80 28.42
C VAL A 331 -9.85 13.48 27.69
N LEU A 332 -9.54 14.21 26.62
CA LEU A 332 -8.29 14.06 25.88
C LEU A 332 -7.06 14.42 26.73
N ALA A 333 -7.15 15.47 27.56
CA ALA A 333 -6.09 15.84 28.49
C ALA A 333 -5.86 14.79 29.57
N ILE A 334 -6.93 14.17 30.09
CA ILE A 334 -6.85 13.06 31.06
C ILE A 334 -6.25 11.82 30.38
N LEU A 335 -6.67 11.47 29.16
CA LEU A 335 -6.09 10.35 28.42
C LEU A 335 -4.60 10.58 28.12
N LEU A 336 -4.22 11.81 27.74
CA LEU A 336 -2.81 12.22 27.59
C LEU A 336 -2.04 12.10 28.90
N LEU A 337 -2.64 12.53 30.02
CA LEU A 337 -2.05 12.45 31.36
C LEU A 337 -1.66 11.02 31.71
N PHE A 338 -2.59 10.07 31.51
CA PHE A 338 -2.34 8.65 31.75
C PHE A 338 -1.36 8.05 30.74
N ALA A 339 -1.33 8.56 29.51
CA ALA A 339 -0.52 8.01 28.43
C ALA A 339 0.93 8.50 28.41
N VAL A 340 1.25 9.68 28.95
CA VAL A 340 2.61 10.27 28.81
C VAL A 340 3.14 10.87 30.11
N GLY A 341 2.32 10.95 31.15
CA GLY A 341 2.65 11.55 32.44
C GLY A 341 2.30 13.05 32.55
N LEU A 342 2.36 13.57 33.78
CA LEU A 342 1.89 14.92 34.12
C LEU A 342 2.70 16.04 33.44
N ILE A 343 4.02 15.92 33.41
CA ILE A 343 4.91 16.99 32.92
C ILE A 343 4.79 17.16 31.40
N THR A 344 4.81 16.07 30.66
CA THR A 344 4.69 16.04 29.19
C THR A 344 3.30 16.47 28.74
N THR A 345 2.25 16.02 29.44
CA THR A 345 0.87 16.44 29.18
C THR A 345 0.70 17.94 29.45
N GLY A 346 1.27 18.45 30.54
CA GLY A 346 1.31 19.88 30.84
C GLY A 346 2.01 20.68 29.74
N ALA A 347 3.15 20.20 29.24
CA ALA A 347 3.90 20.85 28.14
C ALA A 347 3.12 20.84 26.81
N ILE A 348 2.45 19.74 26.46
CA ILE A 348 1.62 19.62 25.27
C ILE A 348 0.43 20.58 25.35
N ILE A 349 -0.29 20.59 26.48
CA ILE A 349 -1.44 21.49 26.70
C ILE A 349 -0.97 22.94 26.64
N ALA A 350 0.13 23.29 27.32
CA ALA A 350 0.70 24.63 27.27
C ALA A 350 1.10 25.05 25.85
N THR A 351 1.67 24.13 25.07
CA THR A 351 2.04 24.38 23.67
C THR A 351 0.80 24.56 22.79
N VAL A 352 -0.22 23.72 22.93
CA VAL A 352 -1.49 23.85 22.19
C VAL A 352 -2.21 25.15 22.55
N LEU A 353 -2.27 25.51 23.83
CA LEU A 353 -2.85 26.77 24.29
C LEU A 353 -2.03 27.97 23.81
N ALA A 354 -0.70 27.90 23.85
CA ALA A 354 0.17 28.93 23.30
C ALA A 354 -0.06 29.10 21.79
N LEU A 355 -0.12 28.02 21.02
CA LEU A 355 -0.41 28.05 19.59
C LEU A 355 -1.81 28.61 19.30
N ALA A 356 -2.82 28.26 20.11
CA ALA A 356 -4.18 28.79 19.98
C ALA A 356 -4.26 30.29 20.31
N PHE A 357 -3.55 30.73 21.36
CA PHE A 357 -3.46 32.13 21.76
C PHE A 357 -2.72 32.97 20.71
N ILE A 358 -1.61 32.45 20.18
CA ILE A 358 -0.82 33.07 19.12
C ILE A 358 -1.62 33.15 17.81
N LYS A 359 -2.38 32.10 17.46
CA LYS A 359 -3.23 32.07 16.26
C LYS A 359 -4.23 33.22 16.19
N ASN A 360 -4.81 33.61 17.32
CA ASN A 360 -5.79 34.72 17.38
C ASN A 360 -5.14 36.11 17.32
N ARG A 361 -3.81 36.20 17.50
CA ARG A 361 -3.02 37.45 17.46
C ARG A 361 -2.26 37.65 16.15
N ILE A 362 -2.16 36.60 15.31
CA ILE A 362 -1.43 36.65 14.04
C ILE A 362 -2.29 37.30 12.94
N SER A 363 -1.71 38.29 12.24
CA SER A 363 -2.36 38.88 11.07
C SER A 363 -2.57 37.83 9.96
N PRO A 364 -3.67 37.90 9.18
CA PRO A 364 -3.91 36.96 8.08
C PRO A 364 -2.75 36.84 7.07
N LYS A 365 -2.01 37.94 6.86
CA LYS A 365 -0.82 37.98 5.98
C LYS A 365 0.37 37.23 6.59
N THR A 366 0.62 37.39 7.87
CA THR A 366 1.69 36.66 8.58
C THR A 366 1.34 35.18 8.69
N GLY A 367 0.07 34.85 8.99
CA GLY A 367 -0.40 33.48 9.02
C GLY A 367 -0.23 32.76 7.68
N GLN A 368 -0.48 33.45 6.57
CA GLN A 368 -0.20 32.92 5.23
C GLN A 368 1.29 32.63 5.01
N LYS A 369 2.19 33.54 5.41
CA LYS A 369 3.64 33.32 5.26
C LYS A 369 4.10 32.09 6.04
N VAL A 370 3.65 31.94 7.29
CA VAL A 370 3.99 30.78 8.13
C VAL A 370 3.44 29.49 7.51
N ALA A 371 2.18 29.48 7.09
CA ALA A 371 1.56 28.31 6.47
C ALA A 371 2.27 27.90 5.18
N PHE A 372 2.62 28.86 4.33
CA PHE A 372 3.39 28.57 3.13
C PHE A 372 4.78 28.04 3.48
N GLY A 373 5.47 28.63 4.46
CA GLY A 373 6.75 28.11 4.96
C GLY A 373 6.66 26.63 5.33
N LEU A 374 5.64 26.22 6.10
CA LEU A 374 5.40 24.82 6.47
C LEU A 374 5.09 23.91 5.28
N VAL A 375 4.37 24.43 4.28
CA VAL A 375 4.06 23.69 3.05
C VAL A 375 5.32 23.49 2.20
N TYR A 376 6.16 24.52 2.05
CA TYR A 376 7.45 24.44 1.36
C TYR A 376 8.42 23.49 2.08
N THR A 377 8.49 23.54 3.41
CA THR A 377 9.36 22.63 4.17
C THR A 377 8.87 21.19 4.07
N SER A 378 7.56 20.95 4.03
CA SER A 378 6.99 19.61 3.87
C SER A 378 7.48 18.96 2.58
N ILE A 379 7.28 19.62 1.42
CA ILE A 379 7.72 19.07 0.13
C ILE A 379 9.25 18.98 0.05
N ALA A 380 9.97 19.96 0.59
CA ALA A 380 11.43 19.93 0.61
C ALA A 380 11.94 18.71 1.40
N MET A 381 11.33 18.41 2.54
CA MET A 381 11.68 17.24 3.35
C MET A 381 11.43 15.93 2.60
N VAL A 382 10.30 15.80 1.91
CA VAL A 382 10.01 14.62 1.07
C VAL A 382 11.05 14.44 -0.03
N LEU A 383 11.40 15.52 -0.74
CA LEU A 383 12.40 15.48 -1.82
C LEU A 383 13.81 15.23 -1.30
N VAL A 384 14.18 15.77 -0.14
CA VAL A 384 15.47 15.51 0.51
C VAL A 384 15.57 14.05 0.92
N PHE A 385 14.54 13.46 1.53
CA PHE A 385 14.54 12.03 1.86
C PHE A 385 14.72 11.15 0.63
N LEU A 386 13.98 11.44 -0.45
CA LEU A 386 14.16 10.75 -1.72
C LEU A 386 15.60 10.88 -2.22
N ALA A 387 16.15 12.10 -2.23
CA ALA A 387 17.50 12.36 -2.69
C ALA A 387 18.54 11.59 -1.86
N VAL A 388 18.41 11.58 -0.53
CA VAL A 388 19.32 10.86 0.37
C VAL A 388 19.29 9.35 0.10
N ILE A 389 18.10 8.76 -0.02
CA ILE A 389 17.96 7.32 -0.30
C ILE A 389 18.60 6.96 -1.66
N LEU A 390 18.27 7.72 -2.71
CA LEU A 390 18.81 7.45 -4.04
C LEU A 390 20.33 7.67 -4.08
N PHE A 391 20.82 8.76 -3.49
CA PHE A 391 22.23 9.10 -3.47
C PHE A 391 23.05 8.03 -2.75
N ASP A 392 22.60 7.60 -1.58
CA ASP A 392 23.26 6.55 -0.79
C ASP A 392 23.34 5.22 -1.56
N ILE A 393 22.23 4.76 -2.14
CA ILE A 393 22.17 3.51 -2.91
C ILE A 393 23.03 3.60 -4.17
N ILE A 394 22.99 4.73 -4.89
CA ILE A 394 23.74 4.92 -6.14
C ILE A 394 25.24 4.97 -5.85
N ILE A 395 25.69 5.79 -4.90
CA ILE A 395 27.12 5.97 -4.65
C ILE A 395 27.76 4.69 -4.12
N ASN A 396 27.11 4.01 -3.18
CA ASN A 396 27.66 2.80 -2.59
C ASN A 396 27.44 1.58 -3.50
N GLY A 397 26.42 1.61 -4.38
CA GLY A 397 26.09 0.50 -5.29
C GLY A 397 26.85 0.53 -6.62
N LEU A 398 27.13 1.71 -7.18
CA LEU A 398 27.83 1.85 -8.47
C LEU A 398 29.18 1.10 -8.51
N PRO A 399 30.04 1.18 -7.48
CA PRO A 399 31.30 0.42 -7.46
C PRO A 399 31.11 -1.09 -7.51
N ALA A 400 29.96 -1.62 -7.08
CA ALA A 400 29.67 -3.05 -7.15
C ALA A 400 29.28 -3.52 -8.56
N LEU A 401 28.88 -2.61 -9.45
CA LEU A 401 28.44 -2.97 -10.79
C LEU A 401 29.63 -3.35 -11.67
N SER A 402 29.67 -4.63 -12.05
CA SER A 402 30.53 -5.16 -13.11
C SER A 402 29.72 -6.13 -13.95
N TRP A 403 30.20 -6.43 -15.16
CA TRP A 403 29.57 -7.47 -16.00
C TRP A 403 29.53 -8.83 -15.28
N GLU A 404 30.60 -9.15 -14.55
CA GLU A 404 30.69 -10.34 -13.69
C GLU A 404 29.59 -10.31 -12.63
N PHE A 405 29.43 -9.19 -11.92
CA PHE A 405 28.39 -9.05 -10.89
C PHE A 405 26.98 -9.22 -11.46
N LEU A 406 26.71 -8.73 -12.68
CA LEU A 406 25.37 -8.82 -13.28
C LEU A 406 25.06 -10.21 -13.84
N THR A 407 26.04 -10.98 -14.28
CA THR A 407 25.82 -12.21 -15.06
C THR A 407 26.19 -13.48 -14.31
N GLU A 408 27.19 -13.44 -13.44
CA GLU A 408 27.63 -14.62 -12.72
C GLU A 408 26.68 -15.00 -11.58
N PRO A 409 26.69 -16.28 -11.16
CA PRO A 409 26.00 -16.70 -9.96
C PRO A 409 26.74 -16.29 -8.67
N PRO A 410 26.02 -16.18 -7.54
CA PRO A 410 26.62 -15.81 -6.26
C PRO A 410 27.58 -16.90 -5.76
N ARG A 411 28.62 -16.47 -5.04
CA ARG A 411 29.64 -17.29 -4.39
C ARG A 411 29.77 -16.87 -2.92
N ASN A 412 30.33 -17.74 -2.08
CA ASN A 412 30.61 -17.44 -0.67
C ASN A 412 29.39 -16.83 0.08
N LEU A 413 28.23 -17.50 0.01
CA LEU A 413 26.95 -17.01 0.56
C LEU A 413 26.52 -15.63 0.03
N GLY A 414 26.94 -15.27 -1.18
CA GLY A 414 26.64 -13.99 -1.81
C GLY A 414 27.57 -12.83 -1.41
N ARG A 415 28.64 -13.09 -0.65
CA ARG A 415 29.71 -12.10 -0.40
C ARG A 415 30.52 -11.77 -1.66
N GLU A 416 30.58 -12.72 -2.59
CA GLU A 416 31.36 -12.64 -3.83
C GLU A 416 30.54 -13.19 -5.00
N GLY A 417 31.05 -13.04 -6.22
CA GLY A 417 30.33 -13.43 -7.45
C GLY A 417 29.21 -12.46 -7.80
N GLY A 418 28.28 -12.91 -8.64
CA GLY A 418 27.22 -12.07 -9.17
C GLY A 418 25.82 -12.39 -8.65
N ILE A 419 24.84 -11.70 -9.22
CA ILE A 419 23.41 -11.78 -8.92
C ILE A 419 22.58 -12.18 -10.14
N GLY A 420 23.21 -12.65 -11.21
CA GLY A 420 22.55 -12.98 -12.48
C GLY A 420 21.32 -13.89 -12.33
N PRO A 421 21.40 -15.00 -11.59
CA PRO A 421 20.24 -15.87 -11.41
C PRO A 421 19.11 -15.21 -10.60
N ALA A 422 19.41 -14.26 -9.72
CA ALA A 422 18.40 -13.51 -8.98
C ALA A 422 17.67 -12.49 -9.87
N ILE A 423 18.38 -11.85 -10.81
CA ILE A 423 17.78 -10.95 -11.82
C ILE A 423 16.80 -11.73 -12.70
N VAL A 424 17.29 -12.81 -13.32
CA VAL A 424 16.47 -13.62 -14.24
C VAL A 424 15.31 -14.27 -13.50
N GLY A 425 15.53 -14.73 -12.27
CA GLY A 425 14.48 -15.31 -11.46
C GLY A 425 13.37 -14.34 -11.07
N THR A 426 13.72 -13.09 -10.73
CA THR A 426 12.72 -12.02 -10.56
C THR A 426 11.93 -11.78 -11.85
N LEU A 427 12.60 -11.76 -13.01
CA LEU A 427 11.91 -11.59 -14.30
C LEU A 427 10.95 -12.75 -14.60
N TYR A 428 11.34 -14.00 -14.32
CA TYR A 428 10.46 -15.16 -14.49
C TYR A 428 9.23 -15.09 -13.58
N LEU A 429 9.41 -14.77 -12.30
CA LEU A 429 8.30 -14.63 -11.36
C LEU A 429 7.31 -13.55 -11.82
N VAL A 430 7.82 -12.38 -12.20
CA VAL A 430 7.00 -11.25 -12.65
C VAL A 430 6.30 -11.56 -13.96
N ALA A 431 7.00 -12.13 -14.95
CA ALA A 431 6.42 -12.50 -16.23
C ALA A 431 5.29 -13.54 -16.06
N GLY A 432 5.52 -14.58 -15.25
CA GLY A 432 4.50 -15.60 -14.98
C GLY A 432 3.31 -15.07 -14.19
N ALA A 433 3.55 -14.21 -13.19
CA ALA A 433 2.49 -13.55 -12.44
C ALA A 433 1.58 -12.70 -13.33
N ILE A 434 2.15 -11.96 -14.28
CA ILE A 434 1.39 -11.14 -15.23
C ILE A 434 0.68 -11.99 -16.28
N LEU A 435 1.32 -13.05 -16.77
CA LEU A 435 0.69 -14.00 -17.69
C LEU A 435 -0.57 -14.62 -17.07
N PHE A 436 -0.55 -14.87 -15.76
CA PHE A 436 -1.70 -15.35 -15.01
C PHE A 436 -2.73 -14.25 -14.70
N ALA A 437 -2.28 -13.13 -14.15
CA ALA A 437 -3.18 -12.11 -13.59
C ALA A 437 -3.81 -11.20 -14.66
N LEU A 438 -3.11 -10.92 -15.76
CA LEU A 438 -3.58 -9.99 -16.79
C LEU A 438 -4.85 -10.46 -17.51
N PRO A 439 -4.92 -11.71 -18.05
CA PRO A 439 -6.12 -12.17 -18.74
C PRO A 439 -7.34 -12.24 -17.82
N ILE A 440 -7.13 -12.71 -16.58
CA ILE A 440 -8.20 -12.85 -15.58
C ILE A 440 -8.67 -11.46 -15.13
N GLY A 441 -7.73 -10.56 -14.83
CA GLY A 441 -8.03 -9.23 -14.32
C GLY A 441 -8.72 -8.33 -15.35
N VAL A 442 -8.20 -8.32 -16.58
CA VAL A 442 -8.83 -7.56 -17.68
C VAL A 442 -10.20 -8.14 -18.02
N GLY A 443 -10.32 -9.48 -18.06
CA GLY A 443 -11.59 -10.14 -18.31
C GLY A 443 -12.65 -9.84 -17.26
N ALA A 444 -12.27 -9.91 -15.99
CA ALA A 444 -13.14 -9.55 -14.87
C ALA A 444 -13.58 -8.08 -14.95
N ALA A 445 -12.66 -7.16 -15.27
CA ALA A 445 -12.97 -5.74 -15.42
C ALA A 445 -13.93 -5.46 -16.60
N ILE A 446 -13.72 -6.11 -17.76
CA ILE A 446 -14.63 -6.02 -18.91
C ILE A 446 -16.02 -6.52 -18.52
N TYR A 447 -16.12 -7.64 -17.80
CA TYR A 447 -17.42 -8.14 -17.33
C TYR A 447 -18.12 -7.12 -16.43
N LEU A 448 -17.42 -6.65 -15.40
CA LEU A 448 -17.96 -5.75 -14.39
C LEU A 448 -18.38 -4.41 -14.95
N ASN A 449 -17.63 -3.87 -15.92
CA ASN A 449 -17.94 -2.59 -16.52
C ASN A 449 -18.99 -2.68 -17.62
N GLU A 450 -18.83 -3.63 -18.54
CA GLU A 450 -19.62 -3.64 -19.77
C GLU A 450 -20.84 -4.55 -19.65
N TYR A 451 -20.74 -5.73 -19.03
CA TYR A 451 -21.81 -6.74 -19.07
C TYR A 451 -22.75 -6.73 -17.87
N THR A 452 -22.39 -6.04 -16.78
CA THR A 452 -23.15 -6.09 -15.52
C THR A 452 -23.85 -4.75 -15.27
N ARG A 453 -25.11 -4.82 -14.83
CA ARG A 453 -25.80 -3.64 -14.26
C ARG A 453 -25.43 -3.53 -12.77
N GLU A 454 -25.59 -2.33 -12.20
CA GLU A 454 -25.41 -2.16 -10.76
C GLU A 454 -26.39 -3.07 -10.00
N GLY A 455 -25.85 -3.93 -9.15
CA GLY A 455 -26.60 -4.96 -8.44
C GLY A 455 -25.72 -5.65 -7.41
N ARG A 456 -26.33 -6.49 -6.56
CA ARG A 456 -25.65 -7.11 -5.41
C ARG A 456 -24.42 -7.94 -5.81
N VAL A 457 -24.49 -8.67 -6.92
CA VAL A 457 -23.36 -9.49 -7.39
C VAL A 457 -22.17 -8.62 -7.80
N THR A 458 -22.42 -7.55 -8.55
CA THR A 458 -21.38 -6.57 -8.94
C THR A 458 -20.77 -5.90 -7.71
N GLU A 459 -21.58 -5.56 -6.71
CA GLU A 459 -21.12 -4.97 -5.46
C GLU A 459 -20.28 -5.93 -4.62
N ILE A 460 -20.64 -7.22 -4.57
CA ILE A 460 -19.84 -8.27 -3.92
C ILE A 460 -18.50 -8.43 -4.64
N ILE A 461 -18.49 -8.51 -5.97
CA ILE A 461 -17.24 -8.66 -6.73
C ILE A 461 -16.34 -7.44 -6.54
N ARG A 462 -16.90 -6.24 -6.66
CA ARG A 462 -16.16 -4.99 -6.42
C ARG A 462 -15.64 -4.93 -5.00
N SER A 463 -16.47 -5.26 -4.01
CA SER A 463 -16.07 -5.23 -2.61
C SER A 463 -14.96 -6.22 -2.35
N GLY A 464 -15.05 -7.44 -2.89
CA GLY A 464 -13.99 -8.44 -2.82
C GLY A 464 -12.68 -7.92 -3.39
N ALA A 465 -12.67 -7.41 -4.62
CA ALA A 465 -11.45 -6.86 -5.23
C ALA A 465 -10.81 -5.75 -4.36
N ASP A 466 -11.63 -4.88 -3.77
CA ASP A 466 -11.15 -3.84 -2.86
C ASP A 466 -10.61 -4.43 -1.53
N LEU A 467 -11.21 -5.52 -1.02
CA LEU A 467 -10.69 -6.23 0.17
C LEU A 467 -9.33 -6.88 -0.11
N LEU A 468 -9.14 -7.50 -1.28
CA LEU A 468 -7.84 -8.05 -1.66
C LEU A 468 -6.78 -6.97 -1.80
N ASN A 469 -7.11 -5.84 -2.42
CA ASN A 469 -6.15 -4.75 -2.59
C ASN A 469 -5.68 -4.17 -1.24
N GLY A 470 -6.55 -4.23 -0.22
CA GLY A 470 -6.22 -3.85 1.14
C GLY A 470 -5.65 -4.97 2.02
N THR A 471 -5.45 -6.18 1.47
CA THR A 471 -4.89 -7.32 2.21
C THR A 471 -3.37 -7.24 2.24
N PRO A 472 -2.71 -7.40 3.41
CA PRO A 472 -1.26 -7.40 3.51
C PRO A 472 -0.59 -8.45 2.62
N SER A 473 0.53 -8.11 1.98
CA SER A 473 1.17 -9.00 0.99
C SER A 473 1.67 -10.32 1.58
N ILE A 474 2.03 -10.34 2.87
CA ILE A 474 2.41 -11.57 3.59
C ILE A 474 1.27 -12.59 3.66
N VAL A 475 0.01 -12.14 3.69
CA VAL A 475 -1.16 -13.02 3.75
C VAL A 475 -1.28 -13.83 2.46
N PHE A 476 -0.97 -13.23 1.31
CA PHE A 476 -0.87 -13.97 0.04
C PHE A 476 0.24 -15.01 0.09
N GLY A 477 1.41 -14.65 0.65
CA GLY A 477 2.54 -15.58 0.82
C GLY A 477 2.18 -16.80 1.68
N LEU A 478 1.48 -16.58 2.80
CA LEU A 478 1.02 -17.65 3.69
C LEU A 478 -0.03 -18.54 3.02
N PHE A 479 -0.99 -17.94 2.31
CA PHE A 479 -1.95 -18.72 1.52
C PHE A 479 -1.23 -19.56 0.46
N GLY A 480 -0.32 -18.96 -0.30
CA GLY A 480 0.43 -19.67 -1.34
C GLY A 480 1.26 -20.81 -0.76
N PHE A 481 1.86 -20.60 0.41
CA PHE A 481 2.59 -21.64 1.12
C PHE A 481 1.65 -22.78 1.54
N ALA A 482 0.60 -22.46 2.28
CA ALA A 482 -0.23 -23.49 2.88
C ALA A 482 -1.08 -24.24 1.84
N PHE A 483 -1.61 -23.53 0.84
CA PHE A 483 -2.43 -24.15 -0.20
C PHE A 483 -1.60 -24.70 -1.37
N LEU A 484 -0.74 -23.90 -2.01
CA LEU A 484 -0.03 -24.35 -3.22
C LEU A 484 1.16 -25.24 -2.87
N VAL A 485 2.00 -24.81 -1.93
CA VAL A 485 3.23 -25.54 -1.58
C VAL A 485 2.90 -26.82 -0.81
N LEU A 486 2.04 -26.75 0.21
CA LEU A 486 1.72 -27.88 1.09
C LEU A 486 0.52 -28.70 0.60
N TYR A 487 -0.67 -28.11 0.49
CA TYR A 487 -1.89 -28.86 0.19
C TYR A 487 -1.91 -29.46 -1.23
N LEU A 488 -1.52 -28.69 -2.26
CA LEU A 488 -1.39 -29.19 -3.64
C LEU A 488 -0.05 -29.89 -3.90
N ASN A 489 0.85 -29.92 -2.91
CA ASN A 489 2.16 -30.54 -2.99
C ASN A 489 3.01 -30.04 -4.18
N PHE A 490 2.91 -28.75 -4.53
CA PHE A 490 3.78 -28.16 -5.55
C PHE A 490 5.22 -28.01 -5.06
N GLY A 491 5.43 -28.01 -3.74
CA GLY A 491 6.71 -27.64 -3.15
C GLY A 491 7.04 -26.16 -3.38
N VAL A 492 8.12 -25.69 -2.75
CA VAL A 492 8.65 -24.34 -3.01
C VAL A 492 9.15 -24.31 -4.46
N SER A 493 8.44 -23.57 -5.31
CA SER A 493 8.58 -23.66 -6.76
C SER A 493 8.26 -22.33 -7.45
N LEU A 494 8.85 -22.13 -8.63
CA LEU A 494 8.61 -20.98 -9.49
C LEU A 494 7.11 -20.84 -9.82
N LEU A 495 6.42 -21.95 -10.08
CA LEU A 495 4.97 -21.98 -10.35
C LEU A 495 4.16 -21.46 -9.16
N ALA A 496 4.44 -21.95 -7.95
CA ALA A 496 3.74 -21.51 -6.75
C ALA A 496 3.94 -20.00 -6.51
N GLY A 497 5.15 -19.48 -6.72
CA GLY A 497 5.42 -18.04 -6.66
C GLY A 497 4.71 -17.23 -7.73
N MET A 498 4.69 -17.69 -8.98
CA MET A 498 3.98 -17.01 -10.09
C MET A 498 2.49 -16.88 -9.80
N ILE A 499 1.84 -17.95 -9.32
CA ILE A 499 0.41 -17.93 -8.97
C ILE A 499 0.16 -17.01 -7.77
N THR A 500 0.98 -17.14 -6.71
CA THR A 500 0.82 -16.34 -5.48
C THR A 500 0.99 -14.85 -5.75
N LEU A 501 2.06 -14.48 -6.48
CA LEU A 501 2.32 -13.10 -6.88
C LEU A 501 1.24 -12.60 -7.85
N GLY A 502 0.77 -13.46 -8.76
CA GLY A 502 -0.34 -13.15 -9.66
C GLY A 502 -1.65 -12.84 -8.93
N LEU A 503 -2.01 -13.63 -7.90
CA LEU A 503 -3.18 -13.38 -7.06
C LEU A 503 -3.08 -12.06 -6.29
N MET A 504 -1.89 -11.67 -5.84
CA MET A 504 -1.67 -10.38 -5.18
C MET A 504 -1.89 -9.19 -6.14
N VAL A 505 -1.47 -9.32 -7.40
CA VAL A 505 -1.50 -8.23 -8.39
C VAL A 505 -2.86 -8.16 -9.13
N LEU A 506 -3.60 -9.26 -9.14
CA LEU A 506 -4.91 -9.38 -9.78
C LEU A 506 -5.90 -8.25 -9.44
N PRO A 507 -6.09 -7.82 -8.18
CA PRO A 507 -7.03 -6.75 -7.84
C PRO A 507 -6.64 -5.41 -8.45
N THR A 508 -5.35 -5.11 -8.47
CA THR A 508 -4.81 -3.88 -9.06
C THR A 508 -5.09 -3.84 -10.56
N ILE A 509 -4.90 -4.96 -11.26
CA ILE A 509 -5.22 -5.07 -12.69
C ILE A 509 -6.73 -4.90 -12.93
N ILE A 510 -7.59 -5.55 -12.13
CA ILE A 510 -9.04 -5.41 -12.23
C ILE A 510 -9.44 -3.93 -12.10
N ARG A 511 -8.91 -3.23 -11.10
CA ARG A 511 -9.30 -1.85 -10.80
C ARG A 511 -8.80 -0.84 -11.82
N THR A 512 -7.53 -0.92 -12.17
CA THR A 512 -6.94 -0.03 -13.19
C THR A 512 -7.61 -0.24 -14.55
N THR A 513 -7.96 -1.48 -14.91
CA THR A 513 -8.71 -1.77 -16.13
C THR A 513 -10.14 -1.22 -16.05
N GLU A 514 -10.86 -1.46 -14.95
CA GLU A 514 -12.24 -0.99 -14.77
C GLU A 514 -12.33 0.55 -14.81
N GLU A 515 -11.42 1.25 -14.15
CA GLU A 515 -11.34 2.71 -14.16
C GLU A 515 -11.06 3.26 -15.57
N THR A 516 -10.16 2.60 -16.31
CA THR A 516 -9.86 2.99 -17.69
C THR A 516 -11.09 2.80 -18.58
N LEU A 517 -11.81 1.69 -18.46
CA LEU A 517 -13.03 1.45 -19.23
C LEU A 517 -14.12 2.48 -18.88
N LYS A 518 -14.28 2.84 -17.61
CA LYS A 518 -15.24 3.87 -17.15
C LYS A 518 -14.91 5.27 -17.66
N SER A 519 -13.65 5.57 -17.94
CA SER A 519 -13.26 6.90 -18.42
C SER A 519 -13.74 7.19 -19.85
N ILE A 520 -14.13 6.15 -20.59
CA ILE A 520 -14.64 6.29 -21.96
C ILE A 520 -16.08 6.79 -21.91
N PRO A 521 -16.44 7.86 -22.65
CA PRO A 521 -17.81 8.38 -22.67
C PRO A 521 -18.85 7.37 -23.15
N ASP A 522 -20.01 7.33 -22.50
CA ASP A 522 -21.11 6.43 -22.87
C ASP A 522 -21.71 6.72 -24.24
N SER A 523 -21.63 7.98 -24.71
CA SER A 523 -22.07 8.39 -26.05
C SER A 523 -21.41 7.59 -27.17
N ILE A 524 -20.17 7.14 -26.97
CA ILE A 524 -19.43 6.35 -27.96
C ILE A 524 -19.95 4.90 -27.98
N ARG A 525 -20.32 4.36 -26.82
CA ARG A 525 -20.97 3.04 -26.70
C ARG A 525 -22.34 3.07 -27.38
N GLU A 526 -23.14 4.07 -27.05
CA GLU A 526 -24.48 4.26 -27.59
C GLU A 526 -24.45 4.47 -29.11
N GLY A 527 -23.51 5.29 -29.61
CA GLY A 527 -23.32 5.50 -31.05
C GLY A 527 -22.95 4.22 -31.80
N SER A 528 -22.06 3.39 -31.24
CA SER A 528 -21.73 2.09 -31.82
C SER A 528 -22.93 1.14 -31.89
N LEU A 529 -23.70 1.05 -30.80
CA LEU A 529 -24.90 0.21 -30.74
C LEU A 529 -26.00 0.71 -31.70
N ALA A 530 -26.16 2.02 -31.85
CA ALA A 530 -27.11 2.64 -32.78
C ALA A 530 -26.80 2.30 -34.25
N LEU A 531 -25.53 2.07 -34.59
CA LEU A 531 -25.10 1.61 -35.91
C LEU A 531 -25.30 0.09 -36.13
N GLY A 532 -25.96 -0.61 -35.21
CA GLY A 532 -26.23 -2.05 -35.32
C GLY A 532 -25.03 -2.96 -34.95
N ALA A 533 -24.01 -2.40 -34.28
CA ALA A 533 -22.94 -3.20 -33.70
C ALA A 533 -23.47 -4.03 -32.52
N THR A 534 -22.91 -5.23 -32.32
CA THR A 534 -23.18 -5.99 -31.10
C THR A 534 -22.37 -5.47 -29.94
N LYS A 535 -22.76 -5.79 -28.72
CA LYS A 535 -22.06 -5.36 -27.51
C LYS A 535 -20.60 -5.80 -27.52
N TRP A 536 -20.31 -7.04 -27.93
CA TRP A 536 -18.91 -7.46 -28.11
C TRP A 536 -18.15 -6.66 -29.18
N GLN A 537 -18.80 -6.29 -30.28
CA GLN A 537 -18.14 -5.48 -31.31
C GLN A 537 -17.86 -4.06 -30.82
N THR A 538 -18.81 -3.47 -30.09
CA THR A 538 -18.61 -2.19 -29.41
C THR A 538 -17.44 -2.29 -28.43
N ILE A 539 -17.39 -3.33 -27.60
CA ILE A 539 -16.29 -3.53 -26.65
C ILE A 539 -14.96 -3.70 -27.38
N TRP A 540 -14.87 -4.62 -28.35
CA TRP A 540 -13.62 -4.96 -29.02
C TRP A 540 -13.09 -3.88 -29.97
N ARG A 541 -13.97 -3.17 -30.68
CA ARG A 541 -13.58 -2.24 -31.74
C ARG A 541 -13.67 -0.77 -31.35
N VAL A 542 -14.43 -0.45 -30.30
CA VAL A 542 -14.75 0.94 -29.95
C VAL A 542 -14.27 1.29 -28.55
N VAL A 543 -14.50 0.42 -27.56
CA VAL A 543 -14.15 0.69 -26.15
C VAL A 543 -12.72 0.25 -25.84
N LEU A 544 -12.33 -0.96 -26.20
CA LEU A 544 -11.01 -1.51 -25.86
C LEU A 544 -9.85 -0.73 -26.49
N PRO A 545 -9.84 -0.38 -27.79
CA PRO A 545 -8.71 0.30 -28.40
C PRO A 545 -8.29 1.61 -27.69
N PRO A 546 -9.21 2.53 -27.35
CA PRO A 546 -8.84 3.72 -26.58
C PRO A 546 -8.55 3.42 -25.09
N ALA A 547 -9.02 2.30 -24.54
CA ALA A 547 -8.68 1.85 -23.19
C ALA A 547 -7.29 1.21 -23.09
N VAL A 548 -6.78 0.57 -24.16
CA VAL A 548 -5.51 -0.18 -24.14
C VAL A 548 -4.35 0.59 -23.49
N PRO A 549 -4.10 1.89 -23.79
CA PRO A 549 -3.01 2.62 -23.15
C PRO A 549 -3.14 2.74 -21.63
N GLY A 550 -4.35 2.93 -21.12
CA GLY A 550 -4.61 3.00 -19.68
C GLY A 550 -4.44 1.63 -19.02
N ILE A 551 -4.94 0.57 -19.67
CA ILE A 551 -4.76 -0.82 -19.21
C ILE A 551 -3.28 -1.20 -19.17
N LEU A 552 -2.51 -0.88 -20.22
CA LEU A 552 -1.08 -1.12 -20.29
C LEU A 552 -0.33 -0.36 -19.20
N THR A 553 -0.66 0.92 -18.99
CA THR A 553 -0.04 1.72 -17.92
C THR A 553 -0.30 1.09 -16.55
N GLY A 554 -1.55 0.72 -16.24
CA GLY A 554 -1.91 0.05 -14.99
C GLY A 554 -1.24 -1.31 -14.80
N THR A 555 -1.09 -2.06 -15.90
CA THR A 555 -0.38 -3.35 -15.91
C THR A 555 1.11 -3.17 -15.63
N ILE A 556 1.76 -2.17 -16.24
CA ILE A 556 3.20 -1.94 -16.03
C ILE A 556 3.48 -1.46 -14.60
N LEU A 557 2.62 -0.63 -14.02
CA LEU A 557 2.72 -0.27 -12.60
C LEU A 557 2.58 -1.50 -11.70
N SER A 558 1.68 -2.41 -12.06
CA SER A 558 1.47 -3.69 -11.39
C SER A 558 2.70 -4.61 -11.50
N VAL A 559 3.36 -4.64 -12.66
CA VAL A 559 4.65 -5.33 -12.90
C VAL A 559 5.74 -4.78 -11.97
N GLY A 560 5.87 -3.46 -11.89
CA GLY A 560 6.88 -2.81 -11.06
C GLY A 560 6.69 -3.12 -9.57
N ARG A 561 5.43 -3.09 -9.10
CA ARG A 561 5.07 -3.54 -7.75
C ARG A 561 5.44 -5.01 -7.54
N ALA A 562 5.05 -5.89 -8.45
CA ALA A 562 5.36 -7.32 -8.36
C ALA A 562 6.87 -7.61 -8.28
N ALA A 563 7.68 -6.89 -9.06
CA ALA A 563 9.14 -7.05 -9.09
C ALA A 563 9.81 -6.65 -7.77
N GLY A 564 9.22 -5.69 -7.04
CA GLY A 564 9.72 -5.21 -5.75
C GLY A 564 9.17 -5.95 -4.52
N GLU A 565 8.19 -6.83 -4.69
CA GLU A 565 7.50 -7.50 -3.58
C GLU A 565 8.23 -8.79 -3.17
N THR A 566 8.48 -8.93 -1.86
CA THR A 566 9.17 -10.12 -1.32
C THR A 566 8.23 -11.04 -0.54
N ALA A 567 7.28 -10.48 0.19
CA ALA A 567 6.42 -11.25 1.10
C ALA A 567 5.61 -12.38 0.42
N PRO A 568 5.02 -12.18 -0.79
CA PRO A 568 4.27 -13.25 -1.47
C PRO A 568 5.14 -14.42 -1.93
N ILE A 569 6.42 -14.15 -2.19
CA ILE A 569 7.36 -15.13 -2.78
C ILE A 569 8.26 -15.80 -1.73
N LEU A 570 8.31 -15.23 -0.52
CA LEU A 570 9.18 -15.62 0.59
C LEU A 570 9.08 -17.11 0.94
N PHE A 571 7.87 -17.66 1.00
CA PHE A 571 7.61 -19.06 1.37
C PHE A 571 7.18 -19.93 0.18
N THR A 572 7.01 -19.34 -1.00
CA THR A 572 6.35 -20.01 -2.13
C THR A 572 7.30 -20.37 -3.26
N ALA A 573 8.30 -19.53 -3.54
CA ALA A 573 9.17 -19.72 -4.69
C ALA A 573 10.66 -19.62 -4.39
N VAL A 574 11.06 -18.77 -3.44
CA VAL A 574 12.44 -18.29 -3.40
C VAL A 574 13.29 -19.07 -2.42
N ILE A 575 14.48 -19.49 -2.87
CA ILE A 575 15.50 -20.08 -2.02
C ILE A 575 16.82 -19.37 -2.29
N PHE A 576 17.44 -18.81 -1.24
CA PHE A 576 18.68 -18.03 -1.35
C PHE A 576 19.88 -18.85 -1.86
N SER A 577 19.95 -20.13 -1.51
CA SER A 577 21.08 -21.01 -1.85
C SER A 577 21.03 -21.58 -3.27
N LYS A 578 20.00 -21.28 -4.07
CA LYS A 578 19.86 -21.80 -5.44
C LYS A 578 20.75 -21.04 -6.42
N ARG A 579 21.95 -21.56 -6.64
CA ARG A 579 22.99 -20.93 -7.47
C ARG A 579 22.67 -20.86 -8.97
N PHE A 580 21.82 -21.75 -9.49
CA PHE A 580 21.54 -21.88 -10.92
C PHE A 580 20.08 -21.54 -11.25
N LEU A 581 19.84 -21.22 -12.53
CA LEU A 581 18.50 -20.97 -13.04
C LEU A 581 17.64 -22.24 -12.97
N PRO A 582 16.33 -22.11 -12.69
CA PRO A 582 15.42 -23.25 -12.68
C PRO A 582 15.30 -23.83 -14.10
N THR A 583 15.37 -25.15 -14.21
CA THR A 583 15.16 -25.84 -15.50
C THR A 583 13.68 -26.19 -15.75
N SER A 584 12.88 -26.17 -14.69
CA SER A 584 11.45 -26.48 -14.72
C SER A 584 10.64 -25.52 -13.83
N LEU A 585 9.33 -25.42 -14.08
CA LEU A 585 8.43 -24.57 -13.28
C LEU A 585 8.24 -25.08 -11.83
N SER A 586 8.50 -26.36 -11.59
CA SER A 586 8.45 -26.99 -10.27
C SER A 586 9.69 -26.72 -9.41
N GLU A 587 10.73 -26.11 -9.97
CA GLU A 587 11.94 -25.78 -9.21
C GLU A 587 11.83 -24.40 -8.54
N PRO A 588 12.42 -24.23 -7.34
CA PRO A 588 12.55 -22.94 -6.70
C PRO A 588 13.53 -22.05 -7.46
N VAL A 589 13.44 -20.75 -7.22
CA VAL A 589 14.20 -19.72 -7.95
C VAL A 589 14.91 -18.77 -6.96
N MET A 590 15.88 -17.99 -7.41
CA MET A 590 16.35 -16.81 -6.67
C MET A 590 15.62 -15.54 -7.14
N ALA A 591 15.38 -14.60 -6.24
CA ALA A 591 14.78 -13.31 -6.58
C ALA A 591 15.58 -12.18 -5.92
N LEU A 592 15.83 -11.10 -6.67
CA LEU A 592 16.53 -9.91 -6.20
C LEU A 592 16.06 -9.38 -4.84
N PRO A 593 14.75 -9.18 -4.59
CA PRO A 593 14.31 -8.60 -3.33
C PRO A 593 14.60 -9.53 -2.12
N TYR A 594 14.43 -10.84 -2.27
CA TYR A 594 14.79 -11.77 -1.21
C TYR A 594 16.30 -11.95 -1.05
N HIS A 595 17.05 -11.91 -2.15
CA HIS A 595 18.52 -11.95 -2.11
C HIS A 595 19.07 -10.76 -1.33
N LEU A 596 18.57 -9.55 -1.58
CA LEU A 596 18.95 -8.35 -0.82
C LEU A 596 18.62 -8.49 0.66
N PHE A 597 17.42 -8.97 0.99
CA PHE A 597 17.00 -9.19 2.37
C PHE A 597 17.99 -10.11 3.12
N ILE A 598 18.27 -11.29 2.58
CA ILE A 598 19.19 -12.26 3.22
C ILE A 598 20.61 -11.72 3.30
N LEU A 599 21.10 -11.04 2.25
CA LEU A 599 22.42 -10.41 2.31
C LEU A 599 22.49 -9.38 3.43
N ALA A 600 21.44 -8.56 3.60
CA ALA A 600 21.41 -7.49 4.58
C ALA A 600 21.28 -7.98 6.03
N THR A 601 20.50 -9.05 6.27
CA THR A 601 20.21 -9.53 7.63
C THR A 601 21.09 -10.68 8.09
N ASN A 602 21.46 -11.59 7.18
CA ASN A 602 22.06 -12.88 7.56
C ASN A 602 23.52 -13.06 7.10
N VAL A 603 24.03 -12.17 6.23
CA VAL A 603 25.39 -12.31 5.65
C VAL A 603 26.28 -11.12 6.02
N PRO A 604 26.97 -11.18 7.17
CA PRO A 604 27.95 -10.16 7.54
C PRO A 604 29.08 -10.05 6.51
N GLY A 605 29.54 -8.82 6.27
CA GLY A 605 30.64 -8.53 5.35
C GLY A 605 30.26 -8.46 3.86
N ALA A 606 28.99 -8.62 3.50
CA ALA A 606 28.52 -8.54 2.11
C ALA A 606 28.20 -7.10 1.63
N GLY A 607 28.75 -6.06 2.27
CA GLY A 607 28.35 -4.65 2.05
C GLY A 607 28.33 -4.22 0.59
N ARG A 608 29.38 -4.55 -0.17
CA ARG A 608 29.46 -4.23 -1.61
C ARG A 608 28.32 -4.88 -2.41
N ASN A 609 28.07 -6.17 -2.20
CA ASN A 609 27.03 -6.91 -2.91
C ASN A 609 25.62 -6.53 -2.45
N GLN A 610 25.44 -6.14 -1.18
CA GLN A 610 24.18 -5.59 -0.67
C GLN A 610 23.79 -4.32 -1.43
N TYR A 611 24.67 -3.31 -1.47
CA TYR A 611 24.42 -2.06 -2.19
C TYR A 611 24.29 -2.29 -3.71
N GLY A 612 25.12 -3.16 -4.29
CA GLY A 612 25.00 -3.55 -5.71
C GLY A 612 23.64 -4.17 -6.03
N THR A 613 23.16 -5.09 -5.19
CA THR A 613 21.84 -5.74 -5.37
C THR A 613 20.71 -4.72 -5.21
N ALA A 614 20.79 -3.84 -4.21
CA ALA A 614 19.82 -2.77 -4.00
C ALA A 614 19.73 -1.82 -5.21
N LEU A 615 20.88 -1.44 -5.76
CA LEU A 615 20.94 -0.58 -6.95
C LEU A 615 20.37 -1.29 -8.18
N VAL A 616 20.68 -2.57 -8.41
CA VAL A 616 20.14 -3.33 -9.55
C VAL A 616 18.63 -3.52 -9.45
N LEU A 617 18.13 -3.85 -8.26
CA LEU A 617 16.70 -3.96 -8.00
C LEU A 617 15.99 -2.61 -8.22
N LEU A 618 16.58 -1.51 -7.73
CA LEU A 618 16.07 -0.16 -7.95
C LEU A 618 16.05 0.17 -9.44
N MET A 619 17.15 -0.04 -10.18
CA MET A 619 17.21 0.19 -11.63
C MET A 619 16.17 -0.63 -12.39
N LEU A 620 15.99 -1.91 -12.02
CA LEU A 620 14.99 -2.78 -12.63
C LEU A 620 13.59 -2.20 -12.47
N VAL A 621 13.16 -1.91 -11.25
CA VAL A 621 11.80 -1.39 -11.01
C VAL A 621 11.61 -0.01 -11.61
N MET A 622 12.61 0.87 -11.49
CA MET A 622 12.55 2.23 -12.03
C MET A 622 12.49 2.25 -13.55
N SER A 623 13.17 1.33 -14.23
CA SER A 623 13.08 1.19 -15.69
C SER A 623 11.67 0.81 -16.14
N ILE A 624 11.00 -0.09 -15.41
CA ILE A 624 9.62 -0.51 -15.66
C ILE A 624 8.66 0.69 -15.47
N TYR A 625 8.83 1.46 -14.39
CA TYR A 625 8.04 2.67 -14.15
C TYR A 625 8.25 3.74 -15.23
N LEU A 626 9.50 3.97 -15.65
CA LEU A 626 9.81 4.94 -16.70
C LEU A 626 9.14 4.56 -18.03
N VAL A 627 9.17 3.27 -18.40
CA VAL A 627 8.47 2.76 -19.58
C VAL A 627 6.96 3.01 -19.47
N ALA A 628 6.35 2.78 -18.30
CA ALA A 628 4.93 3.08 -18.08
C ALA A 628 4.61 4.56 -18.33
N ILE A 629 5.43 5.46 -17.77
CA ILE A 629 5.24 6.91 -17.86
C ILE A 629 5.40 7.39 -19.30
N VAL A 630 6.44 6.91 -20.00
CA VAL A 630 6.70 7.28 -21.40
C VAL A 630 5.55 6.83 -22.30
N LEU A 631 5.08 5.59 -22.14
CA LEU A 631 3.94 5.07 -22.91
C LEU A 631 2.67 5.88 -22.63
N ARG A 632 2.34 6.13 -21.36
CA ARG A 632 1.19 6.96 -20.98
C ARG A 632 1.23 8.33 -21.65
N ASN A 633 2.38 9.00 -21.60
CA ASN A 633 2.56 10.33 -22.19
C ASN A 633 2.47 10.33 -23.72
N HIS A 634 2.90 9.25 -24.37
CA HIS A 634 2.79 9.11 -25.82
C HIS A 634 1.31 8.98 -26.26
N TYR A 635 0.54 8.14 -25.57
CA TYR A 635 -0.86 7.87 -25.95
C TYR A 635 -1.86 8.94 -25.50
N GLN A 636 -1.60 9.66 -24.38
CA GLN A 636 -2.45 10.77 -23.96
C GLN A 636 -2.49 11.92 -24.99
N LYS A 637 -1.47 12.06 -25.84
CA LYS A 637 -1.44 13.08 -26.91
C LYS A 637 -2.29 12.68 -28.12
N THR A 638 -2.58 11.40 -28.29
CA THR A 638 -3.28 10.85 -29.46
C THR A 638 -4.78 10.67 -29.22
N ILE A 639 -5.23 10.58 -27.97
CA ILE A 639 -6.65 10.48 -27.62
C ILE A 639 -7.26 11.88 -27.54
N LYS A 640 -7.88 12.33 -28.63
CA LYS A 640 -8.85 13.43 -28.63
C LYS A 640 -10.24 12.83 -28.75
N TRP A 641 -11.05 12.98 -27.71
CA TRP A 641 -12.45 12.62 -27.74
C TRP A 641 -13.26 13.69 -28.45
#